data_AF-A0A2E8UPU7-F1
#
_entry.id   AF-A0A2E8UPU7-F1
#
_cell.length_a   1.000
_cell.length_b   1.000
_cell.length_c   1.000
_cell.angle_alpha   90.00
_cell.angle_beta   90.00
_cell.angle_gamma   90.00
#
_symmetry.space_group_name_H-M   'P 1'
#
loop_
_entity.id
_entity.type
_entity.pdbx_description
1 polymer ?
#
loop_
_entity_poly.entity_id
_entity_poly.type
_entity_poly.pdbx_seq_one_letter_code
_entity_poly.pdbx_strand_id
1 'polypeptide(L)'
;MHAGFLHLGLLLTCLIATSVLGQPQWTKRIQGSPEPALPFVAKRVWADLPVKKPIDLKMLPGRTSWMAYADHHESKESISSLWVFEAEAGVAQQVEALTLPNRLIYGFCFHPQFEQNGYVYLHTNGPRRGDGSKDKFCQVTRWTLNRKTNRIDPDSHLVILQWDSNGHDGGGLVFGNDGMLYVTTGDGTSDSDINVTGQRIDLLLSKLLRINVDEPDDDLAYSIPPDNPFLNTPNARPETWAHGFRNPWRVTCDAKTGHIWVGENGQDHWESVKLVEKGANYGWSVYEGSHPFYLERKLGPGKLRQPTLEHHHREARSLTGGVVYHGSVLPQLRGAYIYGDYATGKVWAAKHNGEELLWHKEIADTVFKITGFGTDTHGNLLVIDEASGFHRFQPNPHAGQRTNFPVRLSQTGLFTDTRNLKAHPALVPYSVNVPHWNDGATAQHHIALPGDANTTIQFSRGGAWKLPEGSVLSQTLSLEGRRIETRLLTLQQGEWIGYSYKWNAGQTDATLVGRDGEDLTLHHRDEARPWRIPGRTECMMCHSRAAQFVLGLNELQMNRAHDYGAFQAHQFQVLDQLGVLKGAKWSEYTGNGAAHRKDARLVDPYDPALPLESRVRAYWQANCAHCHVEAGGGNAQMTLKHGTPLDKTGTIDARPVHRDFGIGDAARIVAPGRPEHSVMLQRCVGAAEGRMPPIGARTLDAQWVKLLIEWIKATQPPAEQP
;
A
#
# COMPACT_ATOMS: atom_id res chain seq x y z
N MET A 1 23.53 59.76 -9.78
CA MET A 1 22.49 58.70 -9.84
C MET A 1 23.09 57.29 -9.86
N HIS A 2 24.09 56.99 -9.02
CA HIS A 2 24.70 55.64 -8.89
C HIS A 2 24.84 55.17 -7.43
N ALA A 3 24.30 55.93 -6.47
CA ALA A 3 24.33 55.60 -5.04
C ALA A 3 23.00 55.03 -4.48
N GLY A 4 21.93 54.97 -5.30
CA GLY A 4 20.59 54.54 -4.85
C GLY A 4 20.32 53.03 -4.95
N PHE A 5 21.06 52.29 -5.79
CA PHE A 5 20.84 50.85 -5.99
C PHE A 5 21.66 49.94 -5.06
N LEU A 6 22.77 50.43 -4.49
CA LEU A 6 23.56 49.64 -3.53
C LEU A 6 22.91 49.58 -2.13
N HIS A 7 22.09 50.55 -1.75
CA HIS A 7 21.43 50.54 -0.43
C HIS A 7 20.22 49.61 -0.36
N LEU A 8 19.52 49.34 -1.47
CA LEU A 8 18.40 48.38 -1.47
C LEU A 8 18.90 46.91 -1.45
N GLY A 9 20.04 46.63 -2.08
CA GLY A 9 20.70 45.32 -2.02
C GLY A 9 21.34 44.99 -0.66
N LEU A 10 21.86 46.00 0.06
CA LEU A 10 22.41 45.84 1.41
C LEU A 10 21.33 45.70 2.50
N LEU A 11 20.17 46.35 2.33
CA LEU A 11 19.03 46.17 3.25
C LEU A 11 18.38 44.79 3.11
N LEU A 12 18.35 44.23 1.88
CA LEU A 12 17.87 42.86 1.62
C LEU A 12 18.82 41.79 2.22
N THR A 13 20.12 42.08 2.29
CA THR A 13 21.07 41.22 3.02
C THR A 13 20.97 41.42 4.54
N CYS A 14 20.77 42.62 5.08
CA CYS A 14 20.70 42.81 6.54
C CYS A 14 19.40 42.31 7.20
N LEU A 15 18.26 42.25 6.48
CA LEU A 15 17.00 41.72 7.02
C LEU A 15 16.90 40.18 6.98
N ILE A 16 17.76 39.52 6.20
CA ILE A 16 17.81 38.04 6.09
C ILE A 16 19.13 37.48 6.70
N ALA A 17 20.19 38.29 6.81
CA ALA A 17 21.48 37.91 7.38
C ALA A 17 21.64 38.25 8.88
N THR A 18 20.57 38.21 9.67
CA THR A 18 20.72 37.91 11.10
C THR A 18 20.94 36.41 11.24
N SER A 19 22.22 36.05 11.34
CA SER A 19 22.82 34.81 11.84
C SER A 19 22.00 33.50 11.68
N VAL A 20 22.64 32.51 11.07
CA VAL A 20 22.27 31.07 11.14
C VAL A 20 22.13 30.56 12.60
N LEU A 21 22.46 31.38 13.60
CA LEU A 21 22.35 31.11 15.04
C LEU A 21 21.13 31.79 15.73
N GLY A 22 20.25 32.50 15.00
CA GLY A 22 19.14 33.27 15.58
C GLY A 22 17.76 33.04 14.97
N GLN A 23 17.63 32.17 13.95
CA GLN A 23 16.32 31.86 13.37
C GLN A 23 15.48 31.05 14.37
N PRO A 24 14.21 31.41 14.61
CA PRO A 24 13.33 30.63 15.46
C PRO A 24 13.22 29.22 14.88
N GLN A 25 13.37 28.22 15.74
CA GLN A 25 13.29 26.81 15.36
C GLN A 25 11.88 26.28 15.62
N TRP A 26 11.39 25.44 14.72
CA TRP A 26 10.18 24.68 14.98
C TRP A 26 10.54 23.40 15.76
N THR A 27 10.15 23.35 17.03
CA THR A 27 10.49 22.27 17.98
C THR A 27 9.29 21.46 18.45
N LYS A 28 8.07 21.89 18.09
CA LYS A 28 6.81 21.22 18.43
C LYS A 28 6.67 19.96 17.59
N ARG A 29 6.71 18.78 18.20
CA ARG A 29 6.52 17.52 17.45
C ARG A 29 5.05 17.15 17.40
N ILE A 30 4.46 17.17 16.20
CA ILE A 30 3.17 16.51 15.92
C ILE A 30 3.49 15.03 15.73
N GLN A 31 3.61 14.30 16.83
CA GLN A 31 4.07 12.91 16.83
C GLN A 31 3.12 12.00 17.63
N GLY A 32 3.01 10.75 17.19
CA GLY A 32 2.17 9.72 17.80
C GLY A 32 0.84 9.57 17.08
N SER A 33 -0.15 9.01 17.78
CA SER A 33 -1.51 8.80 17.28
C SER A 33 -2.51 9.55 18.14
N PRO A 34 -3.53 10.23 17.56
CA PRO A 34 -4.61 10.85 18.32
C PRO A 34 -5.58 9.83 18.95
N GLU A 35 -5.55 8.57 18.50
CA GLU A 35 -6.36 7.55 19.13
C GLU A 35 -5.78 7.14 20.49
N PRO A 36 -6.63 6.71 21.43
CA PRO A 36 -6.15 6.03 22.62
C PRO A 36 -5.25 4.87 22.24
N ALA A 37 -4.21 4.62 23.04
CA ALA A 37 -3.29 3.53 22.74
C ALA A 37 -4.05 2.20 22.68
N LEU A 38 -3.77 1.41 21.63
CA LEU A 38 -4.46 0.14 21.40
C LEU A 38 -4.13 -0.89 22.49
N PRO A 39 -4.99 -1.92 22.68
CA PRO A 39 -4.89 -2.82 23.83
C PRO A 39 -3.59 -3.65 23.90
N PHE A 40 -2.86 -3.80 22.78
CA PHE A 40 -1.65 -4.60 22.72
C PHE A 40 -0.50 -3.87 22.05
N VAL A 41 0.70 -4.25 22.46
CA VAL A 41 1.97 -3.89 21.82
C VAL A 41 2.77 -5.17 21.58
N ALA A 42 3.74 -5.10 20.69
CA ALA A 42 4.62 -6.21 20.37
C ALA A 42 6.07 -5.87 20.76
N LYS A 43 6.75 -6.80 21.43
CA LYS A 43 8.13 -6.63 21.91
C LYS A 43 9.05 -7.64 21.23
N ARG A 44 10.20 -7.18 20.73
CA ARG A 44 11.19 -8.04 20.06
C ARG A 44 11.63 -9.17 21.01
N VAL A 45 11.68 -10.38 20.46
CA VAL A 45 12.21 -11.59 21.11
C VAL A 45 13.35 -12.15 20.27
N TRP A 46 14.25 -12.91 20.91
CA TRP A 46 15.43 -13.51 20.26
C TRP A 46 16.24 -12.48 19.46
N ALA A 47 16.55 -11.34 20.09
CA ALA A 47 17.16 -10.19 19.44
C ALA A 47 18.55 -10.47 18.83
N ASP A 48 19.24 -11.47 19.38
CA ASP A 48 20.58 -11.91 18.97
C ASP A 48 20.55 -13.00 17.87
N LEU A 49 19.36 -13.50 17.51
CA LEU A 49 19.18 -14.44 16.41
C LEU A 49 19.41 -13.70 15.07
N PRO A 50 20.27 -14.20 14.16
CA PRO A 50 20.64 -13.49 12.94
C PRO A 50 19.59 -13.65 11.82
N VAL A 51 18.34 -13.29 12.12
CA VAL A 51 17.19 -13.41 11.22
C VAL A 51 17.25 -12.34 10.12
N LYS A 52 16.99 -12.73 8.86
CA LYS A 52 16.98 -11.80 7.72
C LYS A 52 15.74 -12.01 6.86
N LYS A 53 14.81 -11.06 6.85
CA LYS A 53 13.55 -11.16 6.08
C LYS A 53 12.77 -12.46 6.34
N PRO A 54 12.41 -12.75 7.61
CA PRO A 54 11.61 -13.92 7.92
C PRO A 54 10.21 -13.78 7.33
N ILE A 55 9.68 -14.89 6.85
CA ILE A 55 8.35 -14.91 6.21
C ILE A 55 7.36 -15.80 6.96
N ASP A 56 7.83 -16.85 7.62
CA ASP A 56 6.98 -17.87 8.25
C ASP A 56 7.73 -18.50 9.43
N LEU A 57 7.02 -18.87 10.50
CA LEU A 57 7.58 -19.40 11.75
C LEU A 57 6.62 -20.43 12.34
N LYS A 58 7.14 -21.62 12.68
CA LYS A 58 6.37 -22.71 13.28
C LYS A 58 7.16 -23.43 14.36
N MET A 59 6.46 -23.97 15.34
CA MET A 59 7.06 -24.90 16.30
C MET A 59 7.39 -26.22 15.61
N LEU A 60 8.49 -26.87 16.00
CA LEU A 60 8.75 -28.26 15.60
C LEU A 60 7.83 -29.18 16.41
N PRO A 61 6.97 -30.00 15.77
CA PRO A 61 6.13 -30.94 16.49
C PRO A 61 6.93 -31.89 17.38
N GLY A 62 6.43 -32.12 18.60
CA GLY A 62 7.09 -32.98 19.59
C GLY A 62 8.27 -32.36 20.33
N ARG A 63 8.58 -31.07 20.12
CA ARG A 63 9.73 -30.41 20.77
C ARG A 63 9.32 -29.08 21.39
N THR A 64 9.30 -29.03 22.72
CA THR A 64 8.78 -27.90 23.50
C THR A 64 9.69 -26.68 23.56
N SER A 65 10.86 -26.70 22.92
CA SER A 65 11.77 -25.55 22.83
C SER A 65 12.21 -25.25 21.40
N TRP A 66 11.81 -26.03 20.39
CA TRP A 66 12.38 -25.89 19.05
C TRP A 66 11.41 -25.28 18.06
N MET A 67 11.93 -24.36 17.25
CA MET A 67 11.17 -23.66 16.21
C MET A 67 11.92 -23.72 14.88
N ALA A 68 11.16 -23.63 13.79
CA ALA A 68 11.67 -23.45 12.45
C ALA A 68 11.12 -22.16 11.87
N TYR A 69 11.92 -21.48 11.06
CA TYR A 69 11.45 -20.34 10.28
C TYR A 69 12.00 -20.40 8.87
N ALA A 70 11.23 -19.88 7.92
CA ALA A 70 11.68 -19.65 6.55
C ALA A 70 12.01 -18.17 6.36
N ASP A 71 13.01 -17.90 5.53
CA ASP A 71 13.41 -16.53 5.20
C ASP A 71 13.84 -16.34 3.75
N HIS A 72 13.93 -15.08 3.33
CA HIS A 72 14.41 -14.68 2.01
C HIS A 72 15.75 -13.98 2.13
N HIS A 73 16.81 -14.63 1.67
CA HIS A 73 18.16 -14.09 1.66
C HIS A 73 18.70 -14.04 0.22
N GLU A 74 18.23 -13.09 -0.58
CA GLU A 74 18.66 -12.93 -1.99
C GLU A 74 20.17 -12.62 -2.10
N SER A 75 20.98 -13.67 -2.18
CA SER A 75 22.43 -13.67 -2.40
C SER A 75 22.76 -14.48 -3.66
N LYS A 76 23.99 -14.44 -4.18
CA LYS A 76 24.33 -15.21 -5.39
C LYS A 76 24.22 -16.73 -5.18
N GLU A 77 24.38 -17.18 -3.93
CA GLU A 77 24.49 -18.58 -3.53
C GLU A 77 23.20 -19.13 -2.89
N SER A 78 22.38 -18.27 -2.27
CA SER A 78 21.10 -18.61 -1.64
C SER A 78 20.02 -17.61 -2.03
N ILE A 79 18.76 -18.04 -2.17
CA ILE A 79 17.61 -17.14 -2.33
C ILE A 79 16.65 -17.26 -1.15
N SER A 80 16.45 -18.46 -0.63
CA SER A 80 15.66 -18.70 0.57
C SER A 80 16.15 -19.91 1.34
N SER A 81 15.92 -19.91 2.64
CA SER A 81 16.40 -20.94 3.55
C SER A 81 15.34 -21.29 4.59
N LEU A 82 15.38 -22.54 5.05
CA LEU A 82 14.70 -23.00 6.25
C LEU A 82 15.73 -23.14 7.37
N TRP A 83 15.44 -22.50 8.50
CA TRP A 83 16.30 -22.48 9.68
C TRP A 83 15.60 -23.17 10.84
N VAL A 84 16.37 -23.81 11.70
CA VAL A 84 15.90 -24.45 12.93
C VAL A 84 16.71 -23.94 14.12
N PHE A 85 16.04 -23.55 15.20
CA PHE A 85 16.70 -23.03 16.39
C PHE A 85 15.95 -23.43 17.66
N GLU A 86 16.65 -23.34 18.79
CA GLU A 86 16.08 -23.54 20.12
C GLU A 86 15.67 -22.17 20.69
N ALA A 87 14.38 -22.01 20.99
CA ALA A 87 13.70 -20.77 21.29
C ALA A 87 13.92 -20.26 22.73
N GLU A 88 15.16 -20.29 23.21
CA GLU A 88 15.55 -19.82 24.53
C GLU A 88 15.88 -18.32 24.54
N ALA A 89 15.87 -17.73 25.74
CA ALA A 89 16.27 -16.34 25.91
C ALA A 89 17.74 -16.15 25.53
N GLY A 90 18.05 -15.16 24.68
CA GLY A 90 19.42 -14.89 24.24
C GLY A 90 19.96 -15.87 23.18
N VAL A 91 19.10 -16.66 22.54
CA VAL A 91 19.52 -17.51 21.42
C VAL A 91 20.17 -16.67 20.32
N ALA A 92 21.37 -17.09 19.93
CA ALA A 92 22.12 -16.53 18.79
C ALA A 92 22.48 -17.59 17.75
N GLN A 93 22.27 -18.88 18.07
CA GLN A 93 22.62 -20.01 17.21
C GLN A 93 21.39 -20.53 16.46
N GLN A 94 21.60 -20.94 15.22
CA GLN A 94 20.60 -21.57 14.37
C GLN A 94 21.27 -22.58 13.45
N VAL A 95 20.51 -23.59 13.04
CA VAL A 95 20.90 -24.59 12.06
C VAL A 95 20.25 -24.24 10.73
N GLU A 96 21.06 -24.10 9.68
CA GLU A 96 20.58 -24.07 8.31
C GLU A 96 20.07 -25.47 7.94
N ALA A 97 18.76 -25.67 7.97
CA ALA A 97 18.15 -26.97 7.74
C ALA A 97 18.10 -27.32 6.26
N LEU A 98 17.78 -26.33 5.41
CA LEU A 98 17.76 -26.43 3.95
C LEU A 98 17.97 -25.04 3.35
N THR A 99 18.71 -24.97 2.25
CA THR A 99 18.86 -23.75 1.44
C THR A 99 18.52 -24.05 -0.01
N LEU A 100 17.67 -23.22 -0.61
CA LEU A 100 17.27 -23.32 -2.01
C LEU A 100 17.95 -22.19 -2.82
N PRO A 101 18.90 -22.51 -3.71
CA PRO A 101 19.74 -21.50 -4.37
C PRO A 101 19.01 -20.74 -5.49
N ASN A 102 17.86 -21.26 -5.97
CA ASN A 102 17.15 -20.68 -7.12
C ASN A 102 15.63 -20.66 -6.96
N ARG A 103 15.10 -20.88 -5.75
CA ARG A 103 13.66 -20.87 -5.47
C ARG A 103 13.38 -20.07 -4.20
N LEU A 104 12.21 -19.45 -4.14
CA LEU A 104 11.68 -18.80 -2.94
C LEU A 104 10.79 -19.81 -2.21
N ILE A 105 11.04 -20.05 -0.93
CA ILE A 105 10.06 -20.67 -0.02
C ILE A 105 9.02 -19.58 0.31
N TYR A 106 7.72 -19.86 0.21
CA TYR A 106 6.66 -18.92 0.63
C TYR A 106 5.95 -19.34 1.91
N GLY A 107 5.97 -20.64 2.21
CA GLY A 107 5.42 -21.22 3.41
C GLY A 107 5.85 -22.66 3.55
N PHE A 108 5.72 -23.18 4.77
CA PHE A 108 5.99 -24.57 5.08
C PHE A 108 5.02 -25.09 6.14
N CYS A 109 4.87 -26.40 6.21
CA CYS A 109 4.22 -27.06 7.35
C CYS A 109 4.88 -28.40 7.65
N PHE A 110 4.62 -28.91 8.85
CA PHE A 110 5.08 -30.23 9.28
C PHE A 110 3.92 -31.23 9.15
N HIS A 111 4.26 -32.48 8.81
CA HIS A 111 3.28 -33.56 8.82
C HIS A 111 2.66 -33.74 10.23
N PRO A 112 1.38 -34.13 10.37
CA PRO A 112 0.80 -34.44 11.67
C PRO A 112 1.55 -35.54 12.42
N GLN A 113 2.17 -36.47 11.68
CA GLN A 113 3.05 -37.53 12.19
C GLN A 113 4.54 -37.21 12.07
N PHE A 114 4.91 -35.91 12.10
CA PHE A 114 6.30 -35.46 11.97
C PHE A 114 7.25 -36.13 12.96
N GLU A 115 6.77 -36.49 14.15
CA GLU A 115 7.60 -37.17 15.14
C GLU A 115 8.06 -38.55 14.69
N GLN A 116 7.25 -39.23 13.87
CA GLN A 116 7.51 -40.56 13.34
C GLN A 116 8.26 -40.49 12.01
N ASN A 117 7.84 -39.62 11.09
CA ASN A 117 8.33 -39.62 9.71
C ASN A 117 9.32 -38.49 9.39
N GLY A 118 9.40 -37.43 10.19
CA GLY A 118 10.25 -36.27 9.94
C GLY A 118 9.83 -35.42 8.73
N TYR A 119 8.61 -35.61 8.20
CA TYR A 119 8.19 -34.98 6.95
C TYR A 119 7.86 -33.48 7.09
N VAL A 120 8.47 -32.69 6.21
CA VAL A 120 8.26 -31.24 6.05
C VAL A 120 7.77 -30.97 4.63
N TYR A 121 6.74 -30.15 4.49
CA TYR A 121 6.21 -29.73 3.20
C TYR A 121 6.54 -28.26 2.95
N LEU A 122 7.07 -27.95 1.77
CA LEU A 122 7.42 -26.59 1.35
C LEU A 122 6.59 -26.19 0.14
N HIS A 123 6.06 -24.97 0.17
CA HIS A 123 5.53 -24.29 -1.01
C HIS A 123 6.60 -23.35 -1.55
N THR A 124 6.99 -23.54 -2.81
CA THR A 124 8.08 -22.77 -3.43
C THR A 124 7.70 -22.20 -4.78
N ASN A 125 8.29 -21.07 -5.17
CA ASN A 125 8.23 -20.53 -6.54
C ASN A 125 9.63 -20.34 -7.12
N GLY A 126 9.78 -20.64 -8.40
CA GLY A 126 11.01 -20.43 -9.16
C GLY A 126 11.00 -21.23 -10.47
N PRO A 127 12.11 -21.27 -11.21
CA PRO A 127 13.42 -20.70 -10.86
C PRO A 127 13.45 -19.16 -10.90
N ARG A 128 14.32 -18.52 -10.10
CA ARG A 128 14.47 -17.05 -10.03
C ARG A 128 15.59 -16.50 -10.92
N ARG A 129 16.49 -17.36 -11.38
CA ARG A 129 17.70 -17.04 -12.17
C ARG A 129 17.90 -18.04 -13.29
N GLY A 130 18.71 -17.65 -14.28
CA GLY A 130 19.02 -18.45 -15.46
C GLY A 130 17.90 -18.41 -16.50
N ASP A 131 18.05 -19.22 -17.54
CA ASP A 131 17.17 -19.20 -18.72
C ASP A 131 15.71 -19.49 -18.37
N GLY A 132 15.46 -20.33 -17.35
CA GLY A 132 14.11 -20.65 -16.87
C GLY A 132 13.43 -19.55 -16.03
N SER A 133 14.10 -18.43 -15.73
CA SER A 133 13.54 -17.38 -14.85
C SER A 133 12.29 -16.67 -15.40
N LYS A 134 11.99 -16.86 -16.68
CA LYS A 134 10.76 -16.38 -17.34
C LYS A 134 9.60 -17.37 -17.22
N ASP A 135 9.89 -18.66 -17.05
CA ASP A 135 8.92 -19.75 -16.98
C ASP A 135 8.84 -20.28 -15.55
N LYS A 136 8.40 -19.39 -14.65
CA LYS A 136 8.30 -19.71 -13.22
C LYS A 136 7.11 -20.62 -12.95
N PHE A 137 7.30 -21.50 -11.99
CA PHE A 137 6.26 -22.40 -11.51
C PHE A 137 6.31 -22.51 -9.99
N CYS A 138 5.15 -22.78 -9.41
CA CYS A 138 5.01 -23.15 -8.01
C CYS A 138 5.13 -24.66 -7.84
N GLN A 139 5.63 -25.08 -6.68
CA GLN A 139 5.64 -26.48 -6.27
C GLN A 139 5.26 -26.62 -4.81
N VAL A 140 4.56 -27.71 -4.50
CA VAL A 140 4.51 -28.30 -3.17
C VAL A 140 5.44 -29.51 -3.16
N THR A 141 6.38 -29.52 -2.23
CA THR A 141 7.40 -30.57 -2.12
C THR A 141 7.44 -31.14 -0.70
N ARG A 142 7.69 -32.43 -0.57
CA ARG A 142 7.94 -33.12 0.71
C ARG A 142 9.44 -33.37 0.86
N TRP A 143 9.94 -33.18 2.07
CA TRP A 143 11.32 -33.42 2.49
C TRP A 143 11.34 -34.15 3.83
N THR A 144 12.46 -34.76 4.18
CA THR A 144 12.67 -35.43 5.47
C THR A 144 13.70 -34.68 6.31
N LEU A 145 13.30 -34.19 7.48
CA LEU A 145 14.15 -33.52 8.45
C LEU A 145 14.64 -34.51 9.50
N ASN A 146 15.96 -34.66 9.62
CA ASN A 146 16.57 -35.46 10.67
C ASN A 146 16.51 -34.70 12.00
N ARG A 147 15.61 -35.11 12.89
CA ARG A 147 15.35 -34.44 14.19
C ARG A 147 16.57 -34.38 15.13
N LYS A 148 17.61 -35.20 14.91
CA LYS A 148 18.85 -35.19 15.71
C LYS A 148 19.82 -34.11 15.23
N THR A 149 19.94 -33.92 13.92
CA THR A 149 20.86 -32.95 13.33
C THR A 149 20.20 -31.62 12.98
N ASN A 150 18.86 -31.58 12.95
CA ASN A 150 18.05 -30.47 12.45
C ASN A 150 18.32 -30.11 10.99
N ARG A 151 18.80 -31.08 10.20
CA ARG A 151 19.07 -30.90 8.77
C ARG A 151 18.12 -31.74 7.93
N ILE A 152 17.71 -31.19 6.80
CA ILE A 152 16.94 -31.91 5.79
C ILE A 152 17.89 -32.76 4.95
N ASP A 153 17.48 -33.99 4.67
CA ASP A 153 18.14 -34.86 3.70
C ASP A 153 17.84 -34.35 2.27
N PRO A 154 18.84 -33.87 1.51
CA PRO A 154 18.60 -33.36 0.16
C PRO A 154 18.07 -34.42 -0.81
N ASP A 155 18.35 -35.70 -0.59
CA ASP A 155 17.91 -36.79 -1.46
C ASP A 155 16.46 -37.20 -1.19
N SER A 156 15.86 -36.69 -0.11
CA SER A 156 14.46 -36.98 0.27
C SER A 156 13.41 -36.14 -0.47
N HIS A 157 13.85 -35.29 -1.39
CA HIS A 157 13.00 -34.40 -2.18
C HIS A 157 11.96 -35.17 -3.01
N LEU A 158 10.67 -34.93 -2.72
CA LEU A 158 9.56 -35.44 -3.51
C LEU A 158 8.63 -34.30 -3.93
N VAL A 159 8.35 -34.17 -5.23
CA VAL A 159 7.36 -33.21 -5.75
C VAL A 159 5.96 -33.80 -5.56
N ILE A 160 5.09 -33.06 -4.87
CA ILE A 160 3.69 -33.44 -4.63
C ILE A 160 2.78 -32.80 -5.68
N LEU A 161 2.91 -31.48 -5.89
CA LEU A 161 2.15 -30.71 -6.87
C LEU A 161 3.08 -29.72 -7.57
N GLN A 162 2.75 -29.41 -8.84
CA GLN A 162 3.41 -28.37 -9.63
C GLN A 162 2.41 -27.69 -10.58
N TRP A 163 2.54 -26.38 -10.73
CA TRP A 163 1.78 -25.59 -11.71
C TRP A 163 2.52 -24.31 -12.08
N ASP A 164 2.29 -23.81 -13.29
CA ASP A 164 2.89 -22.56 -13.76
C ASP A 164 2.30 -21.35 -13.02
N SER A 165 3.16 -20.40 -12.62
CA SER A 165 2.75 -19.20 -11.88
C SER A 165 3.82 -18.12 -11.98
N ASN A 166 3.42 -16.92 -12.41
CA ASN A 166 4.32 -15.78 -12.61
C ASN A 166 4.04 -14.60 -11.65
N GLY A 167 3.30 -14.84 -10.58
CA GLY A 167 2.89 -13.85 -9.60
C GLY A 167 1.62 -14.30 -8.88
N HIS A 168 1.27 -13.61 -7.79
CA HIS A 168 0.14 -14.00 -6.94
C HIS A 168 0.15 -15.50 -6.63
N ASP A 169 1.28 -15.96 -6.09
CA ASP A 169 1.56 -17.39 -6.00
C ASP A 169 0.78 -18.08 -4.87
N GLY A 170 0.13 -17.32 -3.98
CA GLY A 170 -0.37 -17.84 -2.71
C GLY A 170 0.78 -18.32 -1.83
N GLY A 171 0.74 -19.58 -1.38
CA GLY A 171 1.86 -20.23 -0.72
C GLY A 171 1.68 -20.59 0.74
N GLY A 172 0.45 -20.58 1.22
CA GLY A 172 0.05 -21.15 2.49
C GLY A 172 -0.08 -22.67 2.43
N LEU A 173 0.41 -23.35 3.48
CA LEU A 173 0.28 -24.79 3.67
C LEU A 173 -0.20 -25.08 5.10
N VAL A 174 -1.21 -25.92 5.24
CA VAL A 174 -1.65 -26.41 6.56
C VAL A 174 -2.30 -27.79 6.45
N PHE A 175 -2.11 -28.63 7.46
CA PHE A 175 -2.91 -29.84 7.60
C PHE A 175 -4.22 -29.52 8.33
N GLY A 176 -5.33 -29.98 7.77
CA GLY A 176 -6.63 -29.90 8.42
C GLY A 176 -6.76 -30.94 9.55
N ASN A 177 -7.80 -30.77 10.38
CA ASN A 177 -8.15 -31.77 11.40
C ASN A 177 -8.62 -33.12 10.78
N ASP A 178 -8.90 -33.12 9.48
CA ASP A 178 -9.24 -34.28 8.66
C ASP A 178 -8.02 -35.04 8.14
N GLY A 179 -6.79 -34.59 8.47
CA GLY A 179 -5.54 -35.20 8.01
C GLY A 179 -5.12 -34.80 6.60
N MET A 180 -5.92 -33.97 5.89
CA MET A 180 -5.61 -33.58 4.53
C MET A 180 -4.69 -32.36 4.49
N LEU A 181 -3.86 -32.28 3.44
CA LEU A 181 -3.04 -31.11 3.17
C LEU A 181 -3.85 -30.08 2.38
N TYR A 182 -3.95 -28.87 2.93
CA TYR A 182 -4.55 -27.72 2.29
C TYR A 182 -3.47 -26.79 1.74
N VAL A 183 -3.65 -26.33 0.50
CA VAL A 183 -2.67 -25.51 -0.23
C VAL A 183 -3.36 -24.30 -0.83
N THR A 184 -2.86 -23.10 -0.58
CA THR A 184 -3.36 -21.90 -1.24
C THR A 184 -2.59 -21.61 -2.52
N THR A 185 -3.31 -21.29 -3.59
CA THR A 185 -2.76 -20.90 -4.90
C THR A 185 -3.48 -19.63 -5.35
N GLY A 186 -2.74 -18.62 -5.83
CA GLY A 186 -3.38 -17.43 -6.40
C GLY A 186 -3.51 -17.51 -7.91
N ASP A 187 -3.87 -16.38 -8.53
CA ASP A 187 -4.26 -16.32 -9.95
C ASP A 187 -3.12 -16.52 -10.96
N GLY A 188 -1.87 -16.58 -10.49
CA GLY A 188 -0.69 -16.88 -11.30
C GLY A 188 -0.21 -15.71 -12.16
N THR A 189 -0.80 -14.52 -12.01
CA THR A 189 -0.45 -13.31 -12.77
C THR A 189 0.27 -12.30 -11.87
N SER A 190 0.99 -11.34 -12.47
CA SER A 190 1.71 -10.29 -11.73
C SER A 190 0.92 -9.00 -11.55
N ASP A 191 -0.32 -8.95 -12.04
CA ASP A 191 -1.20 -7.77 -12.03
C ASP A 191 -2.67 -8.24 -11.97
N SER A 192 -3.61 -7.62 -12.68
CA SER A 192 -4.98 -8.13 -12.78
C SER A 192 -5.03 -9.54 -13.37
N ASP A 193 -6.07 -10.30 -13.01
CA ASP A 193 -6.35 -11.66 -13.51
C ASP A 193 -6.71 -11.64 -15.02
N ILE A 194 -5.71 -11.42 -15.87
CA ILE A 194 -5.84 -11.38 -17.34
C ILE A 194 -6.30 -12.72 -17.92
N ASN A 195 -6.03 -13.80 -17.20
CA ASN A 195 -6.31 -15.17 -17.61
C ASN A 195 -7.66 -15.69 -17.05
N VAL A 196 -8.39 -14.85 -16.31
CA VAL A 196 -9.69 -15.14 -15.70
C VAL A 196 -9.65 -16.42 -14.85
N THR A 197 -8.51 -16.70 -14.24
CA THR A 197 -8.24 -17.95 -13.50
C THR A 197 -9.13 -18.11 -12.29
N GLY A 198 -9.58 -17.01 -11.67
CA GLY A 198 -10.40 -17.12 -10.47
C GLY A 198 -11.79 -17.68 -10.69
N GLN A 199 -12.29 -17.62 -11.93
CA GLN A 199 -13.56 -18.25 -12.31
C GLN A 199 -13.39 -19.55 -13.09
N ARG A 200 -12.15 -19.94 -13.40
CA ARG A 200 -11.81 -21.22 -14.02
C ARG A 200 -11.72 -22.33 -12.97
N ILE A 201 -12.22 -23.51 -13.32
CA ILE A 201 -12.21 -24.70 -12.46
C ILE A 201 -11.23 -25.77 -12.96
N ASP A 202 -10.71 -25.62 -14.17
CA ASP A 202 -9.82 -26.54 -14.88
C ASP A 202 -8.32 -26.35 -14.55
N LEU A 203 -7.99 -25.37 -13.70
CA LEU A 203 -6.63 -25.04 -13.27
C LEU A 203 -6.45 -25.18 -11.76
N LEU A 204 -5.21 -25.43 -11.34
CA LEU A 204 -4.80 -25.41 -9.93
C LEU A 204 -4.66 -24.00 -9.36
N LEU A 205 -4.72 -22.96 -10.21
CA LEU A 205 -4.58 -21.54 -9.85
C LEU A 205 -5.87 -20.96 -9.26
N SER A 206 -5.75 -20.02 -8.34
CA SER A 206 -6.85 -19.31 -7.66
C SER A 206 -7.74 -20.25 -6.84
N LYS A 207 -7.11 -21.04 -5.95
CA LYS A 207 -7.75 -22.11 -5.19
C LYS A 207 -7.30 -22.14 -3.72
N LEU A 208 -8.18 -22.70 -2.91
CA LEU A 208 -7.75 -23.55 -1.80
C LEU A 208 -7.86 -25.00 -2.30
N LEU A 209 -6.73 -25.68 -2.41
CA LEU A 209 -6.66 -27.10 -2.76
C LEU A 209 -6.71 -27.96 -1.49
N ARG A 210 -7.19 -29.20 -1.61
CA ARG A 210 -7.21 -30.22 -0.55
C ARG A 210 -6.88 -31.60 -1.12
N ILE A 211 -5.80 -32.19 -0.63
CA ILE A 211 -5.25 -33.48 -1.11
C ILE A 211 -4.85 -34.40 0.05
N ASN A 212 -4.84 -35.72 -0.19
CA ASN A 212 -4.36 -36.72 0.76
C ASN A 212 -2.93 -37.14 0.39
N VAL A 213 -1.96 -36.86 1.26
CA VAL A 213 -0.54 -37.18 1.03
C VAL A 213 -0.06 -38.47 1.72
N ASP A 214 -0.93 -39.10 2.52
CA ASP A 214 -0.63 -40.34 3.25
C ASP A 214 -0.96 -41.60 2.43
N GLU A 215 -1.92 -41.50 1.50
CA GLU A 215 -2.37 -42.61 0.66
C GLU A 215 -2.26 -42.21 -0.82
N PRO A 216 -1.05 -42.12 -1.40
CA PRO A 216 -0.87 -41.74 -2.80
C PRO A 216 -1.49 -42.75 -3.77
N ASP A 217 -2.06 -42.25 -4.87
CA ASP A 217 -2.48 -43.08 -6.00
C ASP A 217 -1.25 -43.55 -6.82
N ASP A 218 -1.38 -44.61 -7.62
CA ASP A 218 -0.23 -45.22 -8.33
C ASP A 218 0.59 -44.23 -9.19
N ASP A 219 -0.07 -43.25 -9.80
CA ASP A 219 0.55 -42.27 -10.71
C ASP A 219 0.82 -40.89 -10.06
N LEU A 220 0.40 -40.68 -8.82
CA LEU A 220 0.46 -39.38 -8.14
C LEU A 220 1.10 -39.52 -6.76
N ALA A 221 1.87 -38.51 -6.34
CA ALA A 221 2.43 -38.47 -4.98
C ALA A 221 1.40 -38.13 -3.88
N TYR A 222 0.11 -38.19 -4.21
CA TYR A 222 -1.05 -37.92 -3.37
C TYR A 222 -2.28 -38.61 -3.98
N SER A 223 -3.39 -38.70 -3.23
CA SER A 223 -4.70 -39.06 -3.76
C SER A 223 -5.72 -37.93 -3.55
N ILE A 224 -6.83 -38.03 -4.27
CA ILE A 224 -7.94 -37.09 -4.13
C ILE A 224 -8.90 -37.58 -3.05
N PRO A 225 -9.19 -36.76 -2.01
CA PRO A 225 -10.22 -37.10 -1.05
C PRO A 225 -11.59 -37.30 -1.72
N PRO A 226 -12.31 -38.41 -1.44
CA PRO A 226 -13.55 -38.78 -2.14
C PRO A 226 -14.72 -37.82 -1.86
N ASP A 227 -14.58 -36.94 -0.88
CA ASP A 227 -15.59 -35.93 -0.55
C ASP A 227 -15.24 -34.54 -1.10
N ASN A 228 -14.21 -34.37 -1.93
CA ASN A 228 -13.94 -33.08 -2.55
C ASN A 228 -15.14 -32.57 -3.38
N PRO A 229 -15.46 -31.26 -3.35
CA PRO A 229 -16.75 -30.75 -3.82
C PRO A 229 -16.97 -30.79 -5.34
N PHE A 230 -15.90 -30.90 -6.14
CA PHE A 230 -15.98 -30.73 -7.60
C PHE A 230 -15.70 -32.02 -8.41
N LEU A 231 -15.70 -33.20 -7.77
CA LEU A 231 -15.40 -34.48 -8.45
C LEU A 231 -16.31 -34.78 -9.65
N ASN A 232 -17.57 -34.35 -9.58
CA ASN A 232 -18.56 -34.55 -10.65
C ASN A 232 -18.72 -33.31 -11.56
N THR A 233 -17.88 -32.28 -11.38
CA THR A 233 -17.92 -31.09 -12.24
C THR A 233 -17.06 -31.33 -13.47
N PRO A 234 -17.62 -31.23 -14.69
CA PRO A 234 -16.85 -31.47 -15.91
C PRO A 234 -15.60 -30.59 -15.98
N ASN A 235 -14.46 -31.22 -16.31
CA ASN A 235 -13.14 -30.59 -16.43
C ASN A 235 -12.61 -29.91 -15.16
N ALA A 236 -13.23 -30.12 -13.99
CA ALA A 236 -12.70 -29.57 -12.75
C ALA A 236 -11.40 -30.25 -12.34
N ARG A 237 -10.48 -29.46 -11.77
CA ARG A 237 -9.36 -30.00 -11.00
C ARG A 237 -9.90 -30.61 -9.71
N PRO A 238 -9.83 -31.95 -9.55
CA PRO A 238 -10.46 -32.64 -8.43
C PRO A 238 -9.84 -32.29 -7.07
N GLU A 239 -8.66 -31.67 -7.06
CA GLU A 239 -7.98 -31.12 -5.88
C GLU A 239 -8.71 -29.90 -5.28
N THR A 240 -9.62 -29.26 -6.03
CA THR A 240 -10.25 -28.00 -5.63
C THR A 240 -11.18 -28.18 -4.42
N TRP A 241 -10.91 -27.46 -3.33
CA TRP A 241 -11.82 -27.33 -2.18
C TRP A 241 -12.69 -26.08 -2.27
N ALA A 242 -12.10 -24.96 -2.66
CA ALA A 242 -12.77 -23.68 -2.94
C ALA A 242 -11.98 -22.90 -3.99
N HIS A 243 -12.62 -21.93 -4.68
CA HIS A 243 -11.96 -21.11 -5.70
C HIS A 243 -12.40 -19.64 -5.67
N GLY A 244 -11.85 -18.83 -6.58
CA GLY A 244 -12.16 -17.40 -6.69
C GLY A 244 -11.32 -16.55 -5.74
N PHE A 245 -10.05 -16.93 -5.53
CA PHE A 245 -9.07 -16.19 -4.73
C PHE A 245 -8.07 -15.42 -5.62
N ARG A 246 -7.72 -14.18 -5.30
CA ARG A 246 -6.66 -13.47 -6.02
C ARG A 246 -5.26 -13.92 -5.62
N ASN A 247 -4.85 -13.57 -4.40
CA ASN A 247 -3.54 -13.92 -3.84
C ASN A 247 -3.67 -14.38 -2.37
N PRO A 248 -4.10 -15.63 -2.13
CA PRO A 248 -4.30 -16.16 -0.77
C PRO A 248 -2.97 -16.52 -0.08
N TRP A 249 -2.48 -15.65 0.81
CA TRP A 249 -1.10 -15.71 1.34
C TRP A 249 -0.92 -16.64 2.56
N ARG A 250 -1.57 -16.35 3.70
CA ARG A 250 -1.52 -17.23 4.89
C ARG A 250 -2.82 -17.99 5.04
N VAL A 251 -2.67 -19.29 5.35
CA VAL A 251 -3.75 -20.19 5.70
C VAL A 251 -3.50 -20.76 7.10
N THR A 252 -4.57 -20.89 7.88
CA THR A 252 -4.54 -21.50 9.21
C THR A 252 -5.72 -22.44 9.36
N CYS A 253 -5.45 -23.66 9.85
CA CYS A 253 -6.46 -24.53 10.43
C CYS A 253 -6.53 -24.27 11.92
N ASP A 254 -7.71 -23.92 12.44
CA ASP A 254 -7.93 -23.89 13.88
C ASP A 254 -7.99 -25.32 14.42
N ALA A 255 -6.94 -25.74 15.10
CA ALA A 255 -6.85 -27.08 15.69
C ALA A 255 -8.02 -27.44 16.63
N LYS A 256 -8.75 -26.47 17.19
CA LYS A 256 -9.90 -26.71 18.06
C LYS A 256 -11.21 -26.92 17.31
N THR A 257 -11.43 -26.24 16.20
CA THR A 257 -12.72 -26.24 15.49
C THR A 257 -12.65 -26.92 14.11
N GLY A 258 -11.46 -27.07 13.54
CA GLY A 258 -11.25 -27.52 12.16
C GLY A 258 -11.50 -26.44 11.10
N HIS A 259 -11.86 -25.22 11.52
CA HIS A 259 -12.09 -24.10 10.63
C HIS A 259 -10.82 -23.67 9.90
N ILE A 260 -10.92 -23.49 8.57
CA ILE A 260 -9.82 -23.00 7.74
C ILE A 260 -10.00 -21.50 7.49
N TRP A 261 -9.02 -20.71 7.89
CA TRP A 261 -8.96 -19.26 7.65
C TRP A 261 -7.90 -18.94 6.60
N VAL A 262 -8.24 -18.06 5.65
CA VAL A 262 -7.34 -17.59 4.59
C VAL A 262 -7.35 -16.07 4.54
N GLY A 263 -6.18 -15.44 4.66
CA GLY A 263 -5.98 -14.03 4.32
C GLY A 263 -5.58 -13.87 2.86
N GLU A 264 -6.12 -12.86 2.18
CA GLU A 264 -5.91 -12.65 0.75
C GLU A 264 -5.71 -11.17 0.40
N ASN A 265 -4.81 -10.91 -0.55
CA ASN A 265 -4.60 -9.58 -1.11
C ASN A 265 -5.59 -9.23 -2.23
N GLY A 266 -6.24 -8.09 -2.08
CA GLY A 266 -7.05 -7.44 -3.12
C GLY A 266 -6.22 -6.84 -4.26
N GLN A 267 -6.89 -6.16 -5.20
CA GLN A 267 -6.27 -5.45 -6.32
C GLN A 267 -6.42 -3.93 -6.17
N ASP A 268 -7.66 -3.43 -6.17
CA ASP A 268 -7.99 -2.01 -6.33
C ASP A 268 -8.33 -1.38 -5.00
N HIS A 269 -9.28 -1.99 -4.30
CA HIS A 269 -10.00 -1.33 -3.22
C HIS A 269 -10.20 -2.18 -1.98
N TRP A 270 -10.06 -3.50 -2.01
CA TRP A 270 -10.50 -4.34 -0.89
C TRP A 270 -9.56 -5.50 -0.57
N GLU A 271 -9.02 -5.46 0.65
CA GLU A 271 -8.36 -6.58 1.30
C GLU A 271 -9.39 -7.47 2.00
N SER A 272 -9.14 -8.78 2.14
CA SER A 272 -10.16 -9.66 2.74
C SER A 272 -9.65 -10.94 3.41
N VAL A 273 -10.43 -11.44 4.36
CA VAL A 273 -10.24 -12.72 5.06
C VAL A 273 -11.45 -13.61 4.81
N LYS A 274 -11.21 -14.90 4.60
CA LYS A 274 -12.24 -15.92 4.43
C LYS A 274 -12.11 -17.00 5.49
N LEU A 275 -13.19 -17.25 6.23
CA LEU A 275 -13.45 -18.53 6.85
C LEU A 275 -13.99 -19.46 5.75
N VAL A 276 -13.17 -20.40 5.29
CA VAL A 276 -13.40 -21.05 4.00
C VAL A 276 -14.48 -22.13 4.08
N GLU A 277 -15.53 -21.97 3.28
CA GLU A 277 -16.55 -22.99 3.06
C GLU A 277 -16.20 -23.96 1.92
N LYS A 278 -16.59 -25.23 2.07
CA LYS A 278 -16.51 -26.28 1.04
C LYS A 278 -17.29 -25.88 -0.22
N GLY A 279 -16.65 -25.93 -1.38
CA GLY A 279 -17.29 -25.65 -2.68
C GLY A 279 -17.61 -24.18 -2.93
N ALA A 280 -17.06 -23.27 -2.12
CA ALA A 280 -17.26 -21.83 -2.29
C ALA A 280 -16.52 -21.28 -3.52
N ASN A 281 -17.15 -20.27 -4.13
CA ASN A 281 -16.55 -19.37 -5.11
C ASN A 281 -16.52 -17.97 -4.48
N TYR A 282 -15.34 -17.41 -4.23
CA TYR A 282 -15.18 -16.07 -3.62
C TYR A 282 -15.20 -14.93 -4.64
N GLY A 283 -15.55 -15.22 -5.90
CA GLY A 283 -15.94 -14.22 -6.88
C GLY A 283 -14.78 -13.58 -7.64
N TRP A 284 -13.51 -13.70 -7.20
CA TRP A 284 -12.39 -13.16 -7.97
C TRP A 284 -12.37 -13.78 -9.37
N SER A 285 -12.39 -13.02 -10.47
CA SER A 285 -12.23 -11.58 -10.60
C SER A 285 -13.49 -10.87 -11.14
N VAL A 286 -14.66 -11.49 -11.02
CA VAL A 286 -15.96 -10.81 -11.21
C VAL A 286 -16.22 -9.83 -10.06
N TYR A 287 -15.81 -10.23 -8.86
CA TYR A 287 -15.86 -9.44 -7.64
C TYR A 287 -14.46 -9.27 -7.04
N GLU A 288 -14.23 -8.13 -6.40
CA GLU A 288 -13.11 -7.91 -5.48
C GLU A 288 -13.72 -7.80 -4.08
N GLY A 289 -13.54 -8.86 -3.29
CA GLY A 289 -14.28 -8.99 -2.04
C GLY A 289 -15.79 -9.13 -2.30
N SER A 290 -16.61 -8.35 -1.61
CA SER A 290 -18.06 -8.26 -1.82
C SER A 290 -18.48 -7.26 -2.89
N HIS A 291 -17.51 -6.62 -3.57
CA HIS A 291 -17.74 -5.49 -4.47
C HIS A 291 -17.59 -5.87 -5.94
N PRO A 292 -18.45 -5.34 -6.84
CA PRO A 292 -18.30 -5.51 -8.28
C PRO A 292 -16.92 -5.09 -8.79
N PHE A 293 -16.33 -5.91 -9.66
CA PHE A 293 -15.04 -5.61 -10.29
C PHE A 293 -15.13 -5.71 -11.83
N TYR A 294 -15.01 -6.91 -12.40
CA TYR A 294 -15.26 -7.16 -13.83
C TYR A 294 -16.59 -7.89 -14.05
N LEU A 295 -17.71 -7.17 -13.92
CA LEU A 295 -19.05 -7.77 -14.04
C LEU A 295 -19.37 -8.42 -15.39
N GLU A 296 -18.65 -8.03 -16.46
CA GLU A 296 -18.79 -8.62 -17.79
C GLU A 296 -18.14 -10.02 -17.90
N ARG A 297 -17.39 -10.46 -16.87
CA ARG A 297 -16.83 -11.82 -16.82
C ARG A 297 -17.88 -12.82 -16.37
N LYS A 298 -17.83 -14.02 -16.93
CA LYS A 298 -18.70 -15.13 -16.53
C LYS A 298 -18.27 -15.67 -15.16
N LEU A 299 -19.21 -15.77 -14.23
CA LEU A 299 -19.01 -16.49 -12.96
C LEU A 299 -18.81 -17.99 -13.20
N GLY A 300 -17.83 -18.55 -12.52
CA GLY A 300 -17.54 -19.98 -12.44
C GLY A 300 -18.55 -20.75 -11.58
N PRO A 301 -18.38 -22.08 -11.45
CA PRO A 301 -19.28 -22.92 -10.66
C PRO A 301 -19.20 -22.63 -9.16
N GLY A 302 -19.93 -23.40 -8.34
CA GLY A 302 -19.89 -23.29 -6.89
C GLY A 302 -20.79 -22.19 -6.31
N LYS A 303 -20.80 -22.10 -4.98
CA LYS A 303 -21.65 -21.15 -4.25
C LYS A 303 -20.91 -19.82 -4.11
N LEU A 304 -21.45 -18.74 -4.69
CA LEU A 304 -20.86 -17.40 -4.49
C LEU A 304 -20.91 -17.02 -3.01
N ARG A 305 -19.75 -16.64 -2.47
CA ARG A 305 -19.56 -16.26 -1.06
C ARG A 305 -18.87 -14.92 -0.94
N GLN A 306 -19.40 -14.10 -0.04
CA GLN A 306 -18.71 -12.90 0.42
C GLN A 306 -17.59 -13.28 1.40
N PRO A 307 -16.52 -12.50 1.49
CA PRO A 307 -15.53 -12.70 2.53
C PRO A 307 -16.10 -12.52 3.93
N THR A 308 -15.45 -13.13 4.92
CA THR A 308 -15.83 -13.03 6.34
C THR A 308 -15.46 -11.67 6.92
N LEU A 309 -14.33 -11.12 6.50
CA LEU A 309 -13.84 -9.80 6.91
C LEU A 309 -13.29 -9.08 5.68
N GLU A 310 -13.50 -7.76 5.62
CA GLU A 310 -13.03 -6.93 4.51
C GLU A 310 -12.51 -5.60 5.04
N HIS A 311 -11.46 -5.09 4.39
CA HIS A 311 -10.88 -3.80 4.69
C HIS A 311 -10.71 -3.02 3.39
N HIS A 312 -11.26 -1.82 3.33
CA HIS A 312 -11.01 -0.93 2.21
C HIS A 312 -9.51 -0.61 2.16
N HIS A 313 -8.96 -0.36 0.97
CA HIS A 313 -7.60 0.11 0.74
C HIS A 313 -7.29 1.48 1.38
N ARG A 314 -8.27 2.08 2.04
CA ARG A 314 -8.02 3.15 2.99
C ARG A 314 -7.34 2.52 4.20
N GLU A 315 -7.98 1.56 4.85
CA GLU A 315 -7.50 0.94 6.09
C GLU A 315 -6.32 -0.04 5.94
N ALA A 316 -6.31 -0.90 4.92
CA ALA A 316 -5.30 -1.95 4.69
C ALA A 316 -4.78 -1.88 3.24
N ARG A 317 -3.74 -2.64 2.86
CA ARG A 317 -3.12 -2.55 1.51
C ARG A 317 -2.49 -3.84 0.98
N SER A 318 -2.17 -4.76 1.88
CA SER A 318 -1.50 -6.02 1.60
C SER A 318 -1.73 -6.94 2.80
N LEU A 319 -2.97 -7.40 2.97
CA LEU A 319 -3.36 -8.23 4.10
C LEU A 319 -2.62 -9.56 4.10
N THR A 320 -2.00 -9.86 5.24
CA THR A 320 -1.14 -11.03 5.40
C THR A 320 -1.94 -12.28 5.78
N GLY A 321 -3.07 -12.11 6.48
CA GLY A 321 -3.71 -13.20 7.23
C GLY A 321 -3.01 -13.46 8.57
N GLY A 322 -3.29 -14.59 9.20
CA GLY A 322 -2.68 -14.94 10.49
C GLY A 322 -3.20 -16.23 11.10
N VAL A 323 -3.40 -16.27 12.41
CA VAL A 323 -3.62 -17.50 13.21
C VAL A 323 -4.80 -17.38 14.17
N VAL A 324 -5.42 -18.50 14.55
CA VAL A 324 -6.39 -18.52 15.66
C VAL A 324 -5.65 -18.71 16.98
N TYR A 325 -5.83 -17.77 17.91
CA TYR A 325 -5.09 -17.76 19.17
C TYR A 325 -5.82 -18.55 20.27
N HIS A 326 -5.16 -19.54 20.87
CA HIS A 326 -5.70 -20.34 21.99
C HIS A 326 -4.85 -20.28 23.26
N GLY A 327 -3.79 -19.47 23.29
CA GLY A 327 -2.90 -19.38 24.45
C GLY A 327 -3.57 -18.81 25.71
N SER A 328 -2.92 -19.00 26.86
CA SER A 328 -3.42 -18.53 28.15
C SER A 328 -3.00 -17.11 28.52
N VAL A 329 -1.97 -16.57 27.86
CA VAL A 329 -1.35 -15.28 28.20
C VAL A 329 -2.23 -14.09 27.82
N LEU A 330 -2.98 -14.20 26.71
CA LEU A 330 -3.92 -13.17 26.25
C LEU A 330 -5.36 -13.71 26.23
N PRO A 331 -5.99 -13.96 27.41
CA PRO A 331 -7.27 -14.66 27.50
C PRO A 331 -8.40 -13.99 26.71
N GLN A 332 -8.37 -12.67 26.58
CA GLN A 332 -9.33 -11.87 25.80
C GLN A 332 -9.28 -12.13 24.28
N LEU A 333 -8.19 -12.73 23.78
CA LEU A 333 -8.03 -13.11 22.37
C LEU A 333 -8.30 -14.60 22.13
N ARG A 334 -8.64 -15.38 23.16
CA ARG A 334 -8.85 -16.83 23.02
C ARG A 334 -9.99 -17.14 22.04
N GLY A 335 -9.68 -17.96 21.04
CA GLY A 335 -10.56 -18.35 19.94
C GLY A 335 -10.77 -17.26 18.90
N ALA A 336 -10.03 -16.15 18.96
CA ALA A 336 -10.08 -15.13 17.91
C ALA A 336 -9.04 -15.43 16.83
N TYR A 337 -9.41 -15.20 15.58
CA TYR A 337 -8.49 -15.11 14.46
C TYR A 337 -7.75 -13.77 14.51
N ILE A 338 -6.44 -13.83 14.61
CA ILE A 338 -5.53 -12.69 14.67
C ILE A 338 -4.84 -12.59 13.33
N TYR A 339 -4.87 -11.42 12.72
CA TYR A 339 -4.29 -11.17 11.40
C TYR A 339 -3.83 -9.73 11.28
N GLY A 340 -3.01 -9.45 10.28
CA GLY A 340 -2.46 -8.12 10.07
C GLY A 340 -2.19 -7.82 8.61
N ASP A 341 -1.63 -6.65 8.39
CA ASP A 341 -1.37 -6.09 7.07
C ASP A 341 0.10 -5.71 6.91
N TYR A 342 0.71 -6.15 5.81
CA TYR A 342 2.13 -5.97 5.53
C TYR A 342 2.52 -4.50 5.27
N ALA A 343 1.63 -3.72 4.66
CA ALA A 343 1.96 -2.36 4.22
C ALA A 343 1.70 -1.31 5.30
N THR A 344 0.75 -1.54 6.21
CA THR A 344 0.34 -0.62 7.27
C THR A 344 0.83 -1.05 8.66
N GLY A 345 1.15 -2.33 8.87
CA GLY A 345 1.56 -2.86 10.18
C GLY A 345 0.41 -2.98 11.18
N LYS A 346 -0.83 -2.76 10.75
CA LYS A 346 -2.03 -2.93 11.58
C LYS A 346 -2.33 -4.39 11.86
N VAL A 347 -2.89 -4.64 13.04
CA VAL A 347 -3.29 -5.98 13.49
C VAL A 347 -4.71 -5.93 14.03
N TRP A 348 -5.55 -6.82 13.53
CA TRP A 348 -6.93 -7.00 13.95
C TRP A 348 -7.13 -8.37 14.58
N ALA A 349 -8.20 -8.46 15.36
CA ALA A 349 -8.70 -9.71 15.88
C ALA A 349 -10.19 -9.81 15.57
N ALA A 350 -10.63 -11.00 15.17
CA ALA A 350 -12.02 -11.32 14.90
C ALA A 350 -12.40 -12.63 15.58
N LYS A 351 -13.54 -12.66 16.28
CA LYS A 351 -14.08 -13.87 16.88
C LYS A 351 -15.34 -14.29 16.15
N HIS A 352 -15.36 -15.53 15.71
CA HIS A 352 -16.43 -16.11 14.91
C HIS A 352 -16.80 -17.47 15.50
N ASN A 353 -18.09 -17.82 15.53
CA ASN A 353 -18.55 -19.11 16.10
C ASN A 353 -18.72 -20.23 15.04
N GLY A 354 -18.56 -19.89 13.77
CA GLY A 354 -18.77 -20.79 12.62
C GLY A 354 -19.97 -20.38 11.77
N GLU A 355 -20.89 -19.61 12.35
CA GLU A 355 -22.10 -19.12 11.69
C GLU A 355 -22.07 -17.59 11.52
N GLU A 356 -21.62 -16.87 12.54
CA GLU A 356 -21.58 -15.41 12.56
C GLU A 356 -20.33 -14.82 13.23
N LEU A 357 -20.04 -13.58 12.87
CA LEU A 357 -18.99 -12.76 13.48
C LEU A 357 -19.48 -12.17 14.81
N LEU A 358 -18.90 -12.62 15.91
CA LEU A 358 -19.24 -12.15 17.26
C LEU A 358 -18.64 -10.78 17.58
N TRP A 359 -17.40 -10.54 17.16
CA TRP A 359 -16.76 -9.22 17.23
C TRP A 359 -15.54 -9.14 16.32
N HIS A 360 -15.19 -7.92 15.92
CA HIS A 360 -14.00 -7.60 15.14
C HIS A 360 -13.46 -6.22 15.59
N LYS A 361 -12.14 -6.13 15.81
CA LYS A 361 -11.49 -4.87 16.24
C LYS A 361 -10.01 -4.83 15.86
N GLU A 362 -9.51 -3.63 15.63
CA GLU A 362 -8.08 -3.34 15.62
C GLU A 362 -7.52 -3.51 17.05
N ILE A 363 -6.42 -4.24 17.19
CA ILE A 363 -5.84 -4.60 18.49
C ILE A 363 -4.41 -4.07 18.68
N ALA A 364 -3.70 -3.78 17.59
CA ALA A 364 -2.39 -3.12 17.61
C ALA A 364 -2.13 -2.39 16.28
N ASP A 365 -1.32 -1.33 16.36
CA ASP A 365 -0.87 -0.51 15.23
C ASP A 365 0.65 -0.46 15.33
N THR A 366 1.33 -1.24 14.50
CA THR A 366 2.77 -1.44 14.56
C THR A 366 3.45 -0.78 13.36
N VAL A 367 4.76 -0.59 13.44
CA VAL A 367 5.57 -0.14 12.28
C VAL A 367 6.06 -1.31 11.42
N PHE A 368 5.57 -2.52 11.69
CA PHE A 368 6.12 -3.75 11.13
C PHE A 368 5.63 -3.99 9.71
N LYS A 369 6.50 -4.63 8.93
CA LYS A 369 6.16 -5.29 7.68
C LYS A 369 5.75 -6.72 7.97
N ILE A 370 4.48 -6.91 8.33
CA ILE A 370 3.98 -8.17 8.87
C ILE A 370 3.93 -9.24 7.79
N THR A 371 4.76 -10.28 7.88
CA THR A 371 4.80 -11.41 6.92
C THR A 371 4.05 -12.65 7.40
N GLY A 372 3.74 -12.72 8.70
CA GLY A 372 2.94 -13.77 9.29
C GLY A 372 2.81 -13.65 10.80
N PHE A 373 2.16 -14.65 11.38
CA PHE A 373 1.97 -14.82 12.81
C PHE A 373 2.28 -16.27 13.19
N GLY A 374 2.58 -16.48 14.46
CA GLY A 374 2.76 -17.82 15.02
C GLY A 374 2.54 -17.82 16.51
N THR A 375 2.72 -18.97 17.13
CA THR A 375 2.81 -19.08 18.59
C THR A 375 4.14 -19.70 18.99
N ASP A 376 4.73 -19.23 20.07
CA ASP A 376 5.86 -19.94 20.68
C ASP A 376 5.39 -21.16 21.48
N THR A 377 6.36 -21.92 21.98
CA THR A 377 6.14 -23.17 22.71
C THR A 377 5.48 -22.99 24.08
N HIS A 378 5.31 -21.74 24.53
CA HIS A 378 4.57 -21.39 25.75
C HIS A 378 3.18 -20.82 25.44
N GLY A 379 2.75 -20.85 24.17
CA GLY A 379 1.46 -20.31 23.75
C GLY A 379 1.40 -18.78 23.73
N ASN A 380 2.54 -18.09 23.66
CA ASN A 380 2.54 -16.65 23.40
C ASN A 380 2.29 -16.40 21.92
N LEU A 381 1.48 -15.37 21.63
CA LEU A 381 1.27 -14.90 20.27
C LEU A 381 2.52 -14.14 19.77
N LEU A 382 2.99 -14.50 18.59
CA LEU A 382 4.08 -13.84 17.89
C LEU A 382 3.61 -13.20 16.60
N VAL A 383 4.20 -12.06 16.26
CA VAL A 383 4.15 -11.46 14.93
C VAL A 383 5.53 -11.50 14.30
N ILE A 384 5.55 -11.77 13.00
CA ILE A 384 6.76 -11.84 12.18
C ILE A 384 6.88 -10.54 11.42
N ASP A 385 7.94 -9.78 11.68
CA ASP A 385 8.30 -8.58 10.93
C ASP A 385 9.46 -8.91 9.98
N GLU A 386 9.28 -8.63 8.69
CA GLU A 386 10.33 -8.81 7.68
C GLU A 386 11.62 -8.08 8.05
N ALA A 387 11.50 -6.88 8.65
CA ALA A 387 12.65 -6.01 8.89
C ALA A 387 13.44 -6.39 10.15
N SER A 388 12.76 -6.67 11.26
CA SER A 388 13.40 -6.78 12.58
C SER A 388 13.22 -8.12 13.29
N GLY A 389 12.51 -9.09 12.69
CA GLY A 389 12.39 -10.44 13.20
C GLY A 389 11.10 -10.71 13.97
N PHE A 390 11.22 -11.48 15.04
CA PHE A 390 10.06 -12.01 15.78
C PHE A 390 9.71 -11.14 16.99
N HIS A 391 8.42 -10.86 17.19
CA HIS A 391 7.94 -10.02 18.28
C HIS A 391 6.79 -10.68 19.03
N ARG A 392 6.87 -10.70 20.35
CA ARG A 392 5.83 -11.23 21.22
C ARG A 392 4.77 -10.16 21.52
N PHE A 393 3.51 -10.50 21.29
CA PHE A 393 2.37 -9.69 21.71
C PHE A 393 2.19 -9.73 23.22
N GLN A 394 1.91 -8.56 23.79
CA GLN A 394 1.65 -8.40 25.22
C GLN A 394 0.64 -7.27 25.45
N PRO A 395 -0.06 -7.24 26.61
CA PRO A 395 -0.93 -6.13 26.96
C PRO A 395 -0.16 -4.80 26.93
N ASN A 396 -0.80 -3.77 26.39
CA ASN A 396 -0.26 -2.42 26.41
C ASN A 396 -0.55 -1.76 27.77
N PRO A 397 0.47 -1.39 28.57
CA PRO A 397 0.25 -0.72 29.86
C PRO A 397 -0.40 0.67 29.70
N HIS A 398 -0.37 1.24 28.50
CA HIS A 398 -1.00 2.52 28.17
C HIS A 398 -2.35 2.36 27.47
N ALA A 399 -2.90 1.14 27.39
CA ALA A 399 -4.16 0.88 26.71
C ALA A 399 -5.27 1.84 27.16
N GLY A 400 -5.96 2.47 26.20
CA GLY A 400 -7.02 3.43 26.46
C GLY A 400 -6.55 4.82 26.94
N GLN A 401 -5.25 5.01 27.21
CA GLN A 401 -4.71 6.34 27.51
C GLN A 401 -4.63 7.16 26.22
N ARG A 402 -5.15 8.39 26.29
CA ARG A 402 -4.99 9.36 25.20
C ARG A 402 -3.54 9.85 25.18
N THR A 403 -3.00 10.02 23.98
CA THR A 403 -1.70 10.64 23.78
C THR A 403 -1.82 12.17 23.87
N ASN A 404 -0.68 12.86 23.96
CA ASN A 404 -0.62 14.33 23.89
C ASN A 404 -0.74 14.88 22.45
N PHE A 405 -1.39 14.13 21.56
CA PHE A 405 -1.54 14.55 20.16
C PHE A 405 -2.43 15.80 20.06
N PRO A 406 -2.07 16.80 19.25
CA PRO A 406 -2.86 18.01 19.09
C PRO A 406 -4.23 17.70 18.46
N VAL A 407 -5.31 17.94 19.19
CA VAL A 407 -6.69 17.79 18.69
C VAL A 407 -7.26 19.10 18.15
N ARG A 408 -6.57 20.22 18.39
CA ARG A 408 -6.84 21.52 17.78
C ARG A 408 -5.64 21.99 16.97
N LEU A 409 -5.89 22.69 15.87
CA LEU A 409 -4.83 23.21 15.00
C LEU A 409 -3.93 24.20 15.76
N SER A 410 -4.48 25.02 16.65
CA SER A 410 -3.73 25.90 17.55
C SER A 410 -2.74 25.18 18.48
N GLN A 411 -2.94 23.89 18.76
CA GLN A 411 -2.04 23.09 19.60
C GLN A 411 -0.81 22.58 18.82
N THR A 412 -0.87 22.55 17.49
CA THR A 412 0.20 22.02 16.63
C THR A 412 1.48 22.87 16.67
N GLY A 413 1.35 24.15 16.99
CA GLY A 413 2.47 25.11 16.92
C GLY A 413 2.84 25.54 15.49
N LEU A 414 2.09 25.13 14.46
CA LEU A 414 2.30 25.59 13.08
C LEU A 414 1.93 27.06 12.89
N PHE A 415 1.00 27.58 13.70
CA PHE A 415 0.52 28.95 13.64
C PHE A 415 0.70 29.62 15.00
N THR A 416 1.34 30.80 15.00
CA THR A 416 1.45 31.65 16.21
C THR A 416 0.14 32.37 16.51
N ASP A 417 -0.66 32.60 15.48
CA ASP A 417 -2.05 33.05 15.57
C ASP A 417 -2.90 32.26 14.56
N THR A 418 -3.57 31.22 15.06
CA THR A 418 -4.40 30.35 14.23
C THR A 418 -5.59 31.09 13.63
N ARG A 419 -6.22 32.02 14.34
CA ARG A 419 -7.38 32.78 13.82
C ARG A 419 -7.02 33.52 12.54
N ASN A 420 -5.82 34.07 12.47
CA ASN A 420 -5.35 34.83 11.32
C ASN A 420 -4.44 34.02 10.38
N LEU A 421 -4.28 32.70 10.61
CA LEU A 421 -3.33 31.84 9.89
C LEU A 421 -1.89 32.40 9.85
N LYS A 422 -1.48 33.12 10.90
CA LYS A 422 -0.11 33.61 10.99
C LYS A 422 0.82 32.45 11.30
N ALA A 423 1.51 31.95 10.28
CA ALA A 423 2.45 30.84 10.41
C ALA A 423 3.54 31.15 11.45
N HIS A 424 4.05 30.10 12.09
CA HIS A 424 5.23 30.22 12.91
C HIS A 424 6.43 30.64 12.03
N PRO A 425 7.28 31.59 12.45
CA PRO A 425 8.29 32.18 11.55
C PRO A 425 9.33 31.19 11.01
N ALA A 426 9.48 30.02 11.65
CA ALA A 426 10.34 28.92 11.19
C ALA A 426 9.79 28.14 9.99
N LEU A 427 8.51 28.32 9.64
CA LEU A 427 7.87 27.62 8.53
C LEU A 427 8.16 28.35 7.23
N VAL A 428 8.43 27.59 6.17
CA VAL A 428 8.65 28.12 4.83
C VAL A 428 7.33 28.03 4.05
N PRO A 429 6.64 29.15 3.75
CA PRO A 429 5.48 29.13 2.87
C PRO A 429 5.93 28.81 1.43
N TYR A 430 5.08 28.13 0.68
CA TYR A 430 5.35 27.84 -0.73
C TYR A 430 4.08 27.76 -1.56
N SER A 431 4.28 27.74 -2.87
CA SER A 431 3.26 27.60 -3.90
C SER A 431 3.72 26.61 -4.97
N VAL A 432 2.73 25.99 -5.62
CA VAL A 432 2.94 25.02 -6.70
C VAL A 432 2.53 25.63 -8.03
N ASN A 433 3.16 25.22 -9.14
CA ASN A 433 2.81 25.69 -10.49
C ASN A 433 1.37 25.34 -10.87
N VAL A 434 0.95 24.10 -10.63
CA VAL A 434 -0.40 23.61 -10.93
C VAL A 434 -1.04 23.08 -9.65
N PRO A 435 -2.03 23.79 -9.09
CA PRO A 435 -2.79 23.31 -7.94
C PRO A 435 -3.54 22.01 -8.23
N HIS A 436 -3.67 21.15 -7.22
CA HIS A 436 -4.60 20.03 -7.29
C HIS A 436 -6.05 20.55 -7.30
N TRP A 437 -6.90 19.95 -8.11
CA TRP A 437 -8.33 20.27 -8.13
C TRP A 437 -8.98 19.84 -6.82
N ASN A 438 -9.52 20.80 -6.06
CA ASN A 438 -10.23 20.58 -4.79
C ASN A 438 -11.58 21.30 -4.81
N ASP A 439 -12.41 21.02 -5.83
CA ASP A 439 -13.77 21.57 -5.96
C ASP A 439 -13.84 23.11 -5.90
N GLY A 440 -12.88 23.77 -6.54
CA GLY A 440 -12.77 25.23 -6.57
C GLY A 440 -12.13 25.87 -5.34
N ALA A 441 -11.68 25.11 -4.34
CA ALA A 441 -10.94 25.65 -3.21
C ALA A 441 -9.52 26.10 -3.59
N THR A 442 -9.05 27.16 -2.95
CA THR A 442 -7.65 27.60 -2.98
C THR A 442 -6.86 26.96 -1.84
N ALA A 443 -5.55 26.84 -2.02
CA ALA A 443 -4.66 26.20 -1.05
C ALA A 443 -3.53 27.14 -0.62
N GLN A 444 -3.23 27.15 0.68
CA GLN A 444 -2.01 27.75 1.25
C GLN A 444 -1.13 26.65 1.83
N HIS A 445 0.16 26.65 1.50
CA HIS A 445 1.08 25.58 1.89
C HIS A 445 2.26 26.08 2.74
N HIS A 446 2.69 25.25 3.69
CA HIS A 446 3.91 25.50 4.47
C HIS A 446 4.72 24.23 4.67
N ILE A 447 6.04 24.39 4.75
CA ILE A 447 7.01 23.38 5.16
C ILE A 447 7.48 23.72 6.58
N ALA A 448 7.29 22.80 7.51
CA ALA A 448 7.95 22.83 8.82
C ALA A 448 9.06 21.78 8.83
N LEU A 449 10.31 22.22 9.04
CA LEU A 449 11.46 21.35 9.23
C LEU A 449 11.79 21.28 10.73
N PRO A 450 12.25 20.13 11.24
CA PRO A 450 12.71 20.05 12.62
C PRO A 450 13.92 20.98 12.84
N GLY A 451 13.97 21.62 14.01
CA GLY A 451 14.97 22.64 14.37
C GLY A 451 16.45 22.20 14.44
N ASP A 452 16.85 21.04 13.93
CA ASP A 452 18.24 20.59 14.08
C ASP A 452 19.14 21.17 12.97
N ALA A 453 20.36 21.61 13.31
CA ALA A 453 21.27 22.34 12.41
C ALA A 453 21.71 21.58 11.14
N ASN A 454 21.45 20.27 11.05
CA ASN A 454 21.79 19.41 9.90
C ASN A 454 20.57 18.98 9.09
N THR A 455 19.40 19.53 9.38
CA THR A 455 18.12 19.18 8.76
C THR A 455 18.07 19.74 7.34
N THR A 456 18.15 18.87 6.34
CA THR A 456 18.12 19.27 4.92
C THR A 456 17.12 18.45 4.11
N ILE A 457 16.41 19.13 3.21
CA ILE A 457 15.60 18.55 2.15
C ILE A 457 16.54 18.03 1.07
N GLN A 458 16.44 16.73 0.75
CA GLN A 458 17.18 16.14 -0.37
C GLN A 458 16.38 16.33 -1.66
N PHE A 459 16.92 17.14 -2.55
CA PHE A 459 16.37 17.39 -3.87
C PHE A 459 16.45 16.14 -4.77
N SER A 460 15.46 15.98 -5.62
CA SER A 460 15.44 14.99 -6.71
C SER A 460 14.93 15.67 -7.99
N ARG A 461 15.60 15.43 -9.12
CA ARG A 461 15.24 15.99 -10.43
C ARG A 461 14.00 15.32 -11.04
N GLY A 462 13.79 14.03 -10.77
CA GLY A 462 12.78 13.20 -11.44
C GLY A 462 11.58 12.82 -10.57
N GLY A 463 11.48 13.34 -9.34
CA GLY A 463 10.47 12.88 -8.39
C GLY A 463 10.35 13.77 -7.17
N ALA A 464 9.64 13.25 -6.16
CA ALA A 464 9.42 13.93 -4.90
C ALA A 464 10.75 14.20 -4.17
N TRP A 465 10.83 15.32 -3.48
CA TRP A 465 11.94 15.61 -2.58
C TRP A 465 11.82 14.78 -1.29
N LYS A 466 12.96 14.37 -0.72
CA LYS A 466 12.97 13.64 0.56
C LYS A 466 13.19 14.63 1.70
N LEU A 467 12.27 14.61 2.65
CA LEU A 467 12.34 15.45 3.84
C LEU A 467 12.92 14.66 5.02
N PRO A 468 13.56 15.35 5.97
CA PRO A 468 14.09 14.74 7.19
C PRO A 468 12.99 14.36 8.18
N GLU A 469 13.25 13.33 8.98
CA GLU A 469 12.38 12.81 10.04
C GLU A 469 11.85 13.94 10.94
N GLY A 470 10.55 13.95 11.22
CA GLY A 470 9.87 15.00 11.99
C GLY A 470 9.35 16.17 11.15
N SER A 471 9.59 16.21 9.84
CA SER A 471 9.05 17.27 8.97
C SER A 471 7.52 17.24 8.89
N VAL A 472 6.90 18.41 8.77
CA VAL A 472 5.45 18.56 8.57
C VAL A 472 5.17 19.43 7.35
N LEU A 473 4.34 18.92 6.45
CA LEU A 473 3.76 19.70 5.35
C LEU A 473 2.33 20.05 5.72
N SER A 474 1.95 21.30 5.57
CA SER A 474 0.57 21.74 5.80
C SER A 474 -0.04 22.32 4.55
N GLN A 475 -1.34 22.06 4.35
CA GLN A 475 -2.17 22.64 3.31
C GLN A 475 -3.48 23.12 3.94
N THR A 476 -3.78 24.42 3.87
CA THR A 476 -5.09 24.94 4.26
C THR A 476 -5.94 25.22 3.03
N LEU A 477 -7.09 24.58 2.94
CA LEU A 477 -8.06 24.75 1.86
C LEU A 477 -9.12 25.77 2.25
N SER A 478 -9.35 26.74 1.37
CA SER A 478 -10.34 27.79 1.54
C SER A 478 -11.21 27.93 0.30
N LEU A 479 -12.51 28.14 0.50
CA LEU A 479 -13.44 28.46 -0.58
C LEU A 479 -13.92 29.89 -0.37
N GLU A 480 -13.72 30.75 -1.37
CA GLU A 480 -14.06 32.19 -1.32
C GLU A 480 -13.51 32.89 -0.05
N GLY A 481 -12.28 32.55 0.34
CA GLY A 481 -11.61 33.12 1.52
C GLY A 481 -12.03 32.51 2.86
N ARG A 482 -13.00 31.61 2.88
CA ARG A 482 -13.45 30.91 4.09
C ARG A 482 -12.76 29.55 4.20
N ARG A 483 -12.07 29.31 5.32
CA ARG A 483 -11.29 28.09 5.57
C ARG A 483 -12.23 26.93 5.85
N ILE A 484 -12.00 25.82 5.16
CA ILE A 484 -12.77 24.57 5.29
C ILE A 484 -11.97 23.60 6.14
N GLU A 485 -10.73 23.32 5.72
CA GLU A 485 -9.88 22.32 6.36
C GLU A 485 -8.39 22.68 6.27
N THR A 486 -7.61 22.16 7.21
CA THR A 486 -6.15 22.12 7.14
C THR A 486 -5.69 20.67 7.18
N ARG A 487 -5.01 20.23 6.13
CA ARG A 487 -4.41 18.90 5.99
C ARG A 487 -2.93 18.97 6.34
N LEU A 488 -2.46 18.00 7.12
CA LEU A 488 -1.07 17.83 7.50
C LEU A 488 -0.56 16.50 6.97
N LEU A 489 0.67 16.49 6.46
CA LEU A 489 1.48 15.29 6.33
C LEU A 489 2.65 15.40 7.28
N THR A 490 2.77 14.44 8.19
CA THR A 490 3.86 14.40 9.18
C THR A 490 4.75 13.22 8.85
N LEU A 491 6.05 13.43 8.74
CA LEU A 491 7.03 12.35 8.64
C LEU A 491 7.42 11.92 10.05
N GLN A 492 7.00 10.73 10.46
CA GLN A 492 7.31 10.17 11.77
C GLN A 492 7.67 8.68 11.66
N GLN A 493 8.71 8.26 12.37
CA GLN A 493 9.27 6.91 12.35
C GLN A 493 9.59 6.42 10.93
N GLY A 494 10.04 7.33 10.06
CA GLY A 494 10.35 7.03 8.66
C GLY A 494 9.14 6.90 7.73
N GLU A 495 7.92 7.10 8.22
CA GLU A 495 6.68 6.99 7.44
C GLU A 495 5.89 8.31 7.45
N TRP A 496 5.23 8.59 6.32
CA TRP A 496 4.35 9.76 6.21
C TRP A 496 2.95 9.41 6.71
N ILE A 497 2.37 10.28 7.54
CA ILE A 497 1.02 10.10 8.08
C ILE A 497 0.21 11.38 7.85
N GLY A 498 -1.01 11.19 7.32
CA GLY A 498 -1.97 12.26 7.04
C GLY A 498 -2.90 12.57 8.20
N TYR A 499 -3.14 13.85 8.47
CA TYR A 499 -4.15 14.33 9.42
C TYR A 499 -4.94 15.49 8.83
N SER A 500 -6.24 15.53 9.09
CA SER A 500 -7.11 16.62 8.62
C SER A 500 -7.74 17.33 9.81
N TYR A 501 -7.82 18.66 9.75
CA TYR A 501 -8.47 19.50 10.76
C TYR A 501 -9.61 20.28 10.11
N LYS A 502 -10.82 20.18 10.65
CA LYS A 502 -12.00 20.93 10.19
C LYS A 502 -12.07 22.28 10.87
N TRP A 503 -12.12 23.35 10.09
CA TRP A 503 -12.29 24.70 10.61
C TRP A 503 -13.67 24.94 11.20
N ASN A 504 -13.71 25.66 12.33
CA ASN A 504 -14.97 26.01 12.94
C ASN A 504 -15.70 27.14 12.19
N ALA A 505 -17.00 27.29 12.45
CA ALA A 505 -17.82 28.28 11.77
C ALA A 505 -17.34 29.73 12.00
N GLY A 506 -16.80 30.01 13.19
CA GLY A 506 -16.25 31.31 13.60
C GLY A 506 -14.85 31.62 13.05
N GLN A 507 -14.24 30.70 12.28
CA GLN A 507 -12.93 30.87 11.65
C GLN A 507 -11.80 31.17 12.65
N THR A 508 -11.89 30.67 13.89
CA THR A 508 -10.91 30.95 14.95
C THR A 508 -9.90 29.83 15.19
N ASP A 509 -10.29 28.58 14.91
CA ASP A 509 -9.47 27.39 15.08
C ASP A 509 -10.05 26.23 14.26
N ALA A 510 -9.35 25.11 14.20
CA ALA A 510 -9.79 23.88 13.56
C ALA A 510 -9.62 22.67 14.49
N THR A 511 -10.52 21.69 14.39
CA THR A 511 -10.52 20.47 15.22
C THR A 511 -10.13 19.27 14.37
N LEU A 512 -9.32 18.39 14.93
CA LEU A 512 -8.89 17.16 14.27
C LEU A 512 -10.09 16.32 13.85
N VAL A 513 -10.08 15.86 12.60
CA VAL A 513 -11.08 14.95 12.04
C VAL A 513 -10.74 13.51 12.41
N GLY A 514 -11.79 12.71 12.63
CA GLY A 514 -11.67 11.28 12.97
C GLY A 514 -10.93 10.47 11.90
N ARG A 515 -10.50 9.25 12.27
CA ARG A 515 -9.76 8.35 11.36
C ARG A 515 -10.47 8.11 10.04
N ASP A 516 -11.80 8.06 10.07
CA ASP A 516 -12.66 7.76 8.92
C ASP A 516 -13.01 8.99 8.08
N GLY A 517 -12.46 10.17 8.36
CA GLY A 517 -12.80 11.40 7.65
C GLY A 517 -14.16 11.97 8.08
N GLU A 518 -14.62 13.00 7.36
CA GLU A 518 -15.92 13.63 7.63
C GLU A 518 -16.57 14.14 6.33
N ASP A 519 -17.86 13.83 6.16
CA ASP A 519 -18.70 14.40 5.10
C ASP A 519 -19.34 15.69 5.58
N LEU A 520 -19.23 16.73 4.75
CA LEU A 520 -19.82 18.04 4.98
C LEU A 520 -20.74 18.40 3.81
N THR A 521 -21.71 19.27 4.10
CA THR A 521 -22.42 20.02 3.07
C THR A 521 -22.00 21.47 3.20
N LEU A 522 -21.27 21.97 2.21
CA LEU A 522 -20.89 23.38 2.12
C LEU A 522 -21.97 24.13 1.36
N HIS A 523 -22.41 25.27 1.90
CA HIS A 523 -23.32 26.15 1.18
C HIS A 523 -22.49 27.18 0.41
N HIS A 524 -22.70 27.24 -0.90
CA HIS A 524 -22.03 28.18 -1.80
C HIS A 524 -23.06 28.75 -2.77
N ARG A 525 -23.27 30.07 -2.73
CA ARG A 525 -24.26 30.77 -3.58
C ARG A 525 -25.66 30.12 -3.53
N ASP A 526 -26.11 29.79 -2.33
CA ASP A 526 -27.37 29.08 -2.04
C ASP A 526 -27.47 27.63 -2.57
N GLU A 527 -26.38 27.08 -3.13
CA GLU A 527 -26.29 25.68 -3.52
C GLU A 527 -25.62 24.85 -2.42
N ALA A 528 -26.25 23.73 -2.06
CA ALA A 528 -25.65 22.70 -1.22
C ALA A 528 -24.62 21.90 -2.03
N ARG A 529 -23.36 21.89 -1.59
CA ARG A 529 -22.27 21.15 -2.23
C ARG A 529 -21.68 20.11 -1.28
N PRO A 530 -21.63 18.82 -1.66
CA PRO A 530 -21.01 17.81 -0.84
C PRO A 530 -19.49 18.01 -0.81
N TRP A 531 -18.91 17.92 0.37
CA TRP A 531 -17.46 18.00 0.59
C TRP A 531 -17.02 16.83 1.47
N ARG A 532 -15.84 16.28 1.18
CA ARG A 532 -15.23 15.21 1.98
C ARG A 532 -13.91 15.70 2.52
N ILE A 533 -13.82 15.82 3.84
CA ILE A 533 -12.53 15.95 4.51
C ILE A 533 -11.94 14.55 4.63
N PRO A 534 -10.74 14.28 4.07
CA PRO A 534 -10.19 12.94 4.04
C PRO A 534 -9.83 12.45 5.43
N GLY A 535 -10.11 11.17 5.68
CA GLY A 535 -9.55 10.41 6.79
C GLY A 535 -8.04 10.19 6.66
N ARG A 536 -7.42 9.61 7.69
CA ARG A 536 -5.95 9.47 7.76
C ARG A 536 -5.39 8.57 6.67
N THR A 537 -6.10 7.48 6.47
CA THR A 537 -5.88 6.45 5.47
C THR A 537 -6.21 6.91 4.06
N GLU A 538 -7.25 7.72 3.93
CA GLU A 538 -7.67 8.38 2.69
C GLU A 538 -6.57 9.32 2.15
N CYS A 539 -5.88 10.08 3.00
CA CYS A 539 -4.70 10.86 2.60
C CYS A 539 -3.64 9.98 1.92
N MET A 540 -3.40 8.78 2.47
CA MET A 540 -2.36 7.87 1.97
C MET A 540 -2.72 7.19 0.64
N MET A 541 -3.96 7.35 0.15
CA MET A 541 -4.32 6.93 -1.22
C MET A 541 -3.55 7.71 -2.28
N CYS A 542 -3.43 9.03 -2.10
CA CYS A 542 -2.66 9.88 -3.02
C CYS A 542 -1.19 9.96 -2.59
N HIS A 543 -0.93 9.97 -1.29
CA HIS A 543 0.40 10.04 -0.71
C HIS A 543 1.01 8.64 -0.52
N SER A 544 1.01 7.81 -1.57
CA SER A 544 1.49 6.43 -1.50
C SER A 544 3.01 6.31 -1.68
N ARG A 545 3.57 5.14 -1.35
CA ARG A 545 4.99 4.82 -1.62
C ARG A 545 5.32 4.90 -3.11
N ALA A 546 4.42 4.46 -3.98
CA ALA A 546 4.57 4.53 -5.44
C ALA A 546 4.64 6.00 -5.94
N ALA A 547 3.86 6.88 -5.33
CA ALA A 547 3.91 8.32 -5.58
C ALA A 547 5.04 9.05 -4.83
N GLN A 548 5.86 8.32 -4.06
CA GLN A 548 6.92 8.85 -3.20
C GLN A 548 6.43 9.84 -2.13
N PHE A 549 5.17 9.68 -1.72
CA PHE A 549 4.47 10.45 -0.69
C PHE A 549 4.28 11.95 -0.97
N VAL A 550 5.33 12.71 -1.28
CA VAL A 550 5.25 14.18 -1.35
C VAL A 550 4.93 14.66 -2.77
N LEU A 551 3.68 15.07 -2.99
CA LEU A 551 3.19 15.40 -4.34
C LEU A 551 3.58 16.80 -4.81
N GLY A 552 3.54 17.80 -3.92
CA GLY A 552 3.77 19.22 -4.26
C GLY A 552 5.22 19.68 -4.24
N LEU A 553 6.10 19.02 -3.47
CA LEU A 553 7.52 19.37 -3.39
C LEU A 553 8.33 18.54 -4.38
N ASN A 554 8.39 19.03 -5.61
CA ASN A 554 9.24 18.53 -6.68
C ASN A 554 9.69 19.69 -7.57
N GLU A 555 10.68 19.45 -8.44
CA GLU A 555 11.22 20.50 -9.33
C GLU A 555 10.13 21.16 -10.17
N LEU A 556 9.27 20.36 -10.81
CA LEU A 556 8.28 20.86 -11.76
C LEU A 556 7.22 21.77 -11.11
N GLN A 557 6.91 21.54 -9.83
CA GLN A 557 5.96 22.35 -9.07
C GLN A 557 6.61 23.57 -8.39
N MET A 558 7.85 23.42 -7.91
CA MET A 558 8.51 24.44 -7.07
C MET A 558 9.31 25.47 -7.87
N ASN A 559 9.59 25.21 -9.15
CA ASN A 559 10.32 26.12 -10.03
C ASN A 559 9.46 27.32 -10.46
N ARG A 560 9.25 28.25 -9.52
CA ARG A 560 8.51 29.49 -9.68
C ARG A 560 8.90 30.54 -8.62
N ALA A 561 8.49 31.78 -8.86
CA ALA A 561 8.44 32.82 -7.85
C ALA A 561 7.28 32.60 -6.86
N HIS A 562 7.50 33.02 -5.62
CA HIS A 562 6.51 33.03 -4.55
C HIS A 562 6.51 34.39 -3.85
N ASP A 563 5.34 34.77 -3.37
CA ASP A 563 5.13 35.98 -2.58
C ASP A 563 5.21 35.65 -1.09
N TYR A 564 6.27 36.12 -0.43
CA TYR A 564 6.50 35.93 1.00
C TYR A 564 5.89 37.08 1.84
N GLY A 565 5.03 37.90 1.24
CA GLY A 565 4.35 39.05 1.84
C GLY A 565 5.23 40.30 1.88
N ALA A 566 6.40 40.22 2.50
CA ALA A 566 7.34 41.35 2.56
C ALA A 566 8.17 41.51 1.28
N PHE A 567 8.36 40.42 0.53
CA PHE A 567 9.14 40.39 -0.71
C PHE A 567 8.67 39.24 -1.61
N GLN A 568 8.99 39.36 -2.91
CA GLN A 568 8.84 38.27 -3.88
C GLN A 568 10.22 37.71 -4.22
N ALA A 569 10.34 36.38 -4.22
CA ALA A 569 11.58 35.71 -4.56
C ALA A 569 11.31 34.34 -5.18
N HIS A 570 12.32 33.79 -5.88
CA HIS A 570 12.23 32.42 -6.37
C HIS A 570 12.32 31.43 -5.21
N GLN A 571 11.52 30.37 -5.24
CA GLN A 571 11.48 29.42 -4.12
C GLN A 571 12.82 28.71 -3.92
N PHE A 572 13.51 28.33 -5.01
CA PHE A 572 14.87 27.77 -4.92
C PHE A 572 15.90 28.76 -4.37
N GLN A 573 15.75 30.07 -4.64
CA GLN A 573 16.62 31.08 -4.06
C GLN A 573 16.49 31.11 -2.54
N VAL A 574 15.24 31.12 -2.05
CA VAL A 574 14.97 31.17 -0.60
C VAL A 574 15.47 29.90 0.09
N LEU A 575 15.18 28.71 -0.47
CA LEU A 575 15.63 27.45 0.13
C LEU A 575 17.16 27.27 0.13
N ASP A 576 17.85 27.76 -0.91
CA ASP A 576 19.32 27.77 -1.00
C ASP A 576 19.92 28.75 0.02
N GLN A 577 19.36 29.95 0.15
CA GLN A 577 19.79 30.94 1.15
C GLN A 577 19.56 30.49 2.60
N LEU A 578 18.47 29.75 2.86
CA LEU A 578 18.22 29.13 4.15
C LEU A 578 19.16 27.95 4.44
N GLY A 579 19.90 27.45 3.44
CA GLY A 579 20.80 26.30 3.59
C GLY A 579 20.08 24.96 3.81
N VAL A 580 18.77 24.90 3.55
CA VAL A 580 17.93 23.72 3.83
C VAL A 580 17.76 22.80 2.61
N LEU A 581 18.19 23.21 1.41
CA LEU A 581 18.10 22.39 0.20
C LEU A 581 19.46 21.80 -0.18
N LYS A 582 19.53 20.47 -0.30
CA LYS A 582 20.72 19.75 -0.74
C LYS A 582 20.48 19.09 -2.09
N GLY A 583 21.39 19.31 -3.05
CA GLY A 583 21.37 18.67 -4.37
C GLY A 583 20.87 19.54 -5.53
N ALA A 584 20.49 20.80 -5.27
CA ALA A 584 20.23 21.82 -6.29
C ALA A 584 20.70 23.18 -5.78
N LYS A 585 21.18 24.04 -6.68
CA LYS A 585 21.60 25.42 -6.36
C LYS A 585 20.76 26.44 -7.13
N TRP A 586 20.55 27.62 -6.55
CA TRP A 586 19.79 28.68 -7.22
C TRP A 586 20.40 29.07 -8.59
N SER A 587 21.73 29.03 -8.71
CA SER A 587 22.46 29.33 -9.95
C SER A 587 22.05 28.47 -11.16
N GLU A 588 21.47 27.29 -10.93
CA GLU A 588 20.96 26.42 -12.01
C GLU A 588 19.71 27.02 -12.69
N TYR A 589 19.01 27.96 -12.05
CA TYR A 589 17.71 28.48 -12.49
C TYR A 589 17.71 29.96 -12.94
N THR A 590 18.85 30.65 -12.84
CA THR A 590 18.96 32.10 -13.11
C THR A 590 19.50 32.49 -14.48
N GLY A 591 20.08 31.56 -15.23
CA GLY A 591 20.77 31.86 -16.50
C GLY A 591 20.02 31.39 -17.75
N ASN A 592 20.65 31.59 -18.91
CA ASN A 592 20.13 31.22 -20.23
C ASN A 592 20.99 30.13 -20.87
N GLY A 593 20.36 29.19 -21.59
CA GLY A 593 21.03 28.07 -22.26
C GLY A 593 20.67 26.71 -21.67
N ALA A 594 21.03 25.62 -22.37
CA ALA A 594 20.60 24.26 -22.04
C ALA A 594 21.10 23.73 -20.67
N ALA A 595 22.15 24.33 -20.11
CA ALA A 595 22.64 24.02 -18.77
C ALA A 595 21.75 24.61 -17.65
N HIS A 596 20.91 25.61 -17.97
CA HIS A 596 20.00 26.25 -17.03
C HIS A 596 18.60 25.64 -17.13
N ARG A 597 17.90 25.61 -15.99
CA ARG A 597 16.65 24.87 -15.81
C ARG A 597 15.46 25.77 -15.49
N LYS A 598 15.51 27.03 -15.92
CA LYS A 598 14.43 28.01 -15.72
C LYS A 598 13.06 27.53 -16.25
N ASP A 599 13.08 26.70 -17.30
CA ASP A 599 11.88 26.18 -17.95
C ASP A 599 11.49 24.76 -17.47
N ALA A 600 12.22 24.18 -16.50
CA ALA A 600 11.91 22.88 -15.91
C ALA A 600 10.74 23.00 -14.90
N ARG A 601 9.55 23.33 -15.40
CA ARG A 601 8.36 23.61 -14.60
C ARG A 601 7.07 23.16 -15.31
N LEU A 602 6.01 22.90 -14.55
CA LEU A 602 4.68 22.74 -15.13
C LEU A 602 4.16 24.06 -15.66
N VAL A 603 3.50 24.01 -16.81
CA VAL A 603 2.79 25.15 -17.40
C VAL A 603 1.40 25.30 -16.78
N ASP A 604 0.83 26.51 -16.84
CA ASP A 604 -0.57 26.74 -16.45
C ASP A 604 -1.50 26.00 -17.44
N PRO A 605 -2.31 25.01 -16.98
CA PRO A 605 -3.24 24.29 -17.85
C PRO A 605 -4.30 25.19 -18.49
N TYR A 606 -4.58 26.36 -17.94
CA TYR A 606 -5.67 27.21 -18.39
C TYR A 606 -5.22 28.44 -19.20
N ASP A 607 -3.91 28.61 -19.41
CA ASP A 607 -3.38 29.65 -20.30
C ASP A 607 -3.54 29.25 -21.78
N PRO A 608 -4.43 29.88 -22.55
CA PRO A 608 -4.68 29.51 -23.95
C PRO A 608 -3.50 29.83 -24.88
N ALA A 609 -2.52 30.63 -24.46
CA ALA A 609 -1.35 30.95 -25.26
C ALA A 609 -0.32 29.81 -25.31
N LEU A 610 -0.44 28.80 -24.42
CA LEU A 610 0.50 27.70 -24.31
C LEU A 610 0.06 26.49 -25.16
N PRO A 611 1.01 25.64 -25.60
CA PRO A 611 0.69 24.46 -26.39
C PRO A 611 -0.31 23.53 -25.70
N LEU A 612 -1.30 23.08 -26.46
CA LEU A 612 -2.44 22.31 -25.96
C LEU A 612 -2.02 21.03 -25.21
N GLU A 613 -1.09 20.27 -25.78
CA GLU A 613 -0.56 19.06 -25.14
C GLU A 613 0.12 19.40 -23.81
N SER A 614 1.04 20.38 -23.78
CA SER A 614 1.75 20.76 -22.54
C SER A 614 0.80 21.10 -21.40
N ARG A 615 -0.32 21.77 -21.69
CA ARG A 615 -1.37 22.12 -20.72
C ARG A 615 -2.06 20.88 -20.16
N VAL A 616 -2.43 19.92 -21.02
CA VAL A 616 -3.01 18.63 -20.61
C VAL A 616 -2.03 17.83 -19.75
N ARG A 617 -0.78 17.74 -20.18
CA ARG A 617 0.29 17.02 -19.49
C ARG A 617 0.58 17.61 -18.11
N ALA A 618 0.50 18.93 -17.97
CA ALA A 618 0.63 19.61 -16.69
C ALA A 618 -0.51 19.27 -15.73
N TYR A 619 -1.77 19.26 -16.22
CA TYR A 619 -2.92 18.85 -15.41
C TYR A 619 -2.82 17.38 -14.98
N TRP A 620 -2.47 16.48 -15.91
CA TRP A 620 -2.26 15.05 -15.63
C TRP A 620 -1.21 14.83 -14.53
N GLN A 621 -0.08 15.53 -14.59
CA GLN A 621 0.96 15.41 -13.57
C GLN A 621 0.47 15.80 -12.17
N ALA A 622 -0.30 16.89 -12.06
CA ALA A 622 -0.77 17.40 -10.78
C ALA A 622 -1.96 16.62 -10.21
N ASN A 623 -2.84 16.08 -11.07
CA ASN A 623 -4.13 15.53 -10.65
C ASN A 623 -4.28 14.01 -10.83
N CYS A 624 -3.49 13.38 -11.71
CA CYS A 624 -3.71 11.99 -12.10
C CYS A 624 -2.47 11.09 -11.91
N ALA A 625 -1.27 11.64 -12.14
CA ALA A 625 -0.04 10.85 -12.23
C ALA A 625 0.37 10.14 -10.93
N HIS A 626 -0.09 10.57 -9.76
CA HIS A 626 0.23 9.87 -8.51
C HIS A 626 -0.54 8.54 -8.35
N CYS A 627 -1.70 8.40 -8.99
CA CYS A 627 -2.45 7.15 -9.04
C CYS A 627 -2.09 6.32 -10.28
N HIS A 628 -1.85 6.97 -11.42
CA HIS A 628 -1.49 6.33 -12.68
C HIS A 628 0.01 6.18 -12.87
N VAL A 629 0.59 5.42 -11.95
CA VAL A 629 1.96 4.91 -11.96
C VAL A 629 1.93 3.45 -11.54
N GLU A 630 3.01 2.73 -11.83
CA GLU A 630 3.19 1.36 -11.35
C GLU A 630 2.96 1.30 -9.83
N ALA A 631 2.05 0.42 -9.40
CA ALA A 631 1.59 0.28 -8.02
C ALA A 631 0.97 1.55 -7.36
N GLY A 632 0.50 2.52 -8.16
CA GLY A 632 -0.15 3.76 -7.68
C GLY A 632 -1.63 3.61 -7.30
N GLY A 633 -2.24 2.46 -7.56
CA GLY A 633 -3.65 2.17 -7.26
C GLY A 633 -4.66 2.71 -8.29
N GLY A 634 -4.20 3.29 -9.42
CA GLY A 634 -5.07 3.77 -10.50
C GLY A 634 -5.50 2.71 -11.51
N ASN A 635 -4.95 1.48 -11.43
CA ASN A 635 -5.22 0.23 -12.18
C ASN A 635 -5.47 0.28 -13.70
N ALA A 636 -5.44 1.44 -14.32
CA ALA A 636 -5.32 1.55 -15.75
C ALA A 636 -3.87 1.29 -16.13
N GLN A 637 -3.65 0.49 -17.18
CA GLN A 637 -2.36 0.22 -17.79
C GLN A 637 -1.81 1.46 -18.53
N MET A 638 -1.69 2.57 -17.81
CA MET A 638 -1.23 3.86 -18.31
C MET A 638 -0.29 4.52 -17.31
N THR A 639 0.62 5.35 -17.83
CA THR A 639 1.50 6.20 -17.03
C THR A 639 1.32 7.65 -17.42
N LEU A 640 0.96 8.49 -16.44
CA LEU A 640 0.60 9.90 -16.67
C LEU A 640 1.68 10.88 -16.18
N LYS A 641 2.88 10.38 -15.81
CA LYS A 641 4.00 11.24 -15.42
C LYS A 641 4.37 12.19 -16.56
N HIS A 642 4.61 13.46 -16.24
CA HIS A 642 4.92 14.53 -17.18
C HIS A 642 6.06 14.17 -18.14
N GLY A 643 7.12 13.54 -17.63
CA GLY A 643 8.31 13.16 -18.41
C GLY A 643 8.14 11.95 -19.34
N THR A 644 7.02 11.23 -19.29
CA THR A 644 6.77 10.09 -20.17
C THR A 644 6.40 10.58 -21.58
N PRO A 645 7.06 10.13 -22.66
CA PRO A 645 6.61 10.40 -24.03
C PRO A 645 5.14 9.98 -24.23
N LEU A 646 4.36 10.75 -24.99
CA LEU A 646 2.92 10.55 -25.13
C LEU A 646 2.56 9.15 -25.66
N ASP A 647 3.32 8.65 -26.64
CA ASP A 647 3.18 7.31 -27.23
C ASP A 647 3.50 6.17 -26.23
N LYS A 648 4.24 6.47 -25.14
CA LYS A 648 4.57 5.52 -24.07
C LYS A 648 3.65 5.61 -22.87
N THR A 649 2.63 6.48 -22.91
CA THR A 649 1.69 6.63 -21.80
C THR A 649 0.66 5.50 -21.72
N GLY A 650 0.43 4.74 -22.79
CA GLY A 650 -0.65 3.75 -22.84
C GLY A 650 -2.06 4.37 -22.85
N THR A 651 -2.19 5.62 -23.31
CA THR A 651 -3.47 6.35 -23.27
C THR A 651 -4.15 6.47 -24.64
N ILE A 652 -3.38 6.81 -25.68
CA ILE A 652 -3.91 7.11 -27.02
C ILE A 652 -4.30 5.82 -27.72
N ASP A 653 -5.55 5.72 -28.16
CA ASP A 653 -6.14 4.57 -28.87
C ASP A 653 -5.98 3.22 -28.14
N ALA A 654 -5.75 3.25 -26.82
CA ALA A 654 -5.67 2.06 -25.99
C ALA A 654 -7.05 1.60 -25.53
N ARG A 655 -7.31 0.28 -25.53
CA ARG A 655 -8.60 -0.28 -25.06
C ARG A 655 -8.71 -0.17 -23.53
N PRO A 656 -9.86 0.28 -22.98
CA PRO A 656 -10.08 0.23 -21.53
C PRO A 656 -10.19 -1.22 -21.04
N VAL A 657 -9.66 -1.52 -19.85
CA VAL A 657 -9.76 -2.87 -19.25
C VAL A 657 -10.96 -3.03 -18.31
N HIS A 658 -11.33 -1.98 -17.56
CA HIS A 658 -12.38 -2.05 -16.53
C HIS A 658 -13.82 -1.89 -17.06
N ARG A 659 -14.17 -0.66 -17.45
CA ARG A 659 -15.52 -0.27 -17.87
C ARG A 659 -15.41 0.55 -19.15
N ASP A 660 -16.23 0.21 -20.13
CA ASP A 660 -16.35 0.89 -21.42
C ASP A 660 -17.48 1.94 -21.44
N PHE A 661 -18.27 2.03 -20.37
CA PHE A 661 -19.43 2.91 -20.23
C PHE A 661 -20.49 2.71 -21.33
N GLY A 662 -20.62 1.49 -21.85
CA GLY A 662 -21.57 1.16 -22.92
C GLY A 662 -21.13 1.64 -24.31
N ILE A 663 -19.88 2.09 -24.47
CA ILE A 663 -19.31 2.51 -25.76
C ILE A 663 -18.99 1.29 -26.64
N GLY A 664 -18.84 0.09 -26.07
CA GLY A 664 -18.56 -1.14 -26.80
C GLY A 664 -17.16 -1.14 -27.43
N ASP A 665 -17.01 -1.77 -28.59
CA ASP A 665 -15.70 -1.94 -29.25
C ASP A 665 -15.03 -0.64 -29.70
N ALA A 666 -15.79 0.45 -29.77
CA ALA A 666 -15.26 1.79 -30.07
C ALA A 666 -14.53 2.43 -28.88
N ALA A 667 -14.68 1.88 -27.67
CA ALA A 667 -14.14 2.48 -26.46
C ALA A 667 -12.61 2.53 -26.49
N ARG A 668 -12.05 3.71 -26.21
CA ARG A 668 -10.62 3.92 -25.99
C ARG A 668 -10.40 4.74 -24.73
N ILE A 669 -9.24 4.58 -24.08
CA ILE A 669 -8.83 5.45 -22.97
C ILE A 669 -8.89 6.91 -23.43
N VAL A 670 -8.20 7.23 -24.53
CA VAL A 670 -8.36 8.46 -25.32
C VAL A 670 -8.56 8.05 -26.77
N ALA A 671 -9.73 8.33 -27.35
CA ALA A 671 -10.04 8.07 -28.76
C ALA A 671 -9.70 9.31 -29.60
N PRO A 672 -8.67 9.26 -30.46
CA PRO A 672 -8.23 10.40 -31.27
C PRO A 672 -9.37 11.00 -32.10
N GLY A 673 -9.61 12.31 -31.97
CA GLY A 673 -10.67 13.02 -32.68
C GLY A 673 -12.10 12.74 -32.20
N ARG A 674 -12.31 11.81 -31.24
CA ARG A 674 -13.62 11.26 -30.87
C ARG A 674 -13.87 11.32 -29.35
N PRO A 675 -14.20 12.50 -28.78
CA PRO A 675 -14.49 12.62 -27.35
C PRO A 675 -15.57 11.65 -26.85
N GLU A 676 -16.58 11.36 -27.67
CA GLU A 676 -17.68 10.44 -27.38
C GLU A 676 -17.22 8.99 -27.12
N HIS A 677 -16.08 8.59 -27.69
CA HIS A 677 -15.50 7.25 -27.51
C HIS A 677 -14.39 7.20 -26.45
N SER A 678 -14.10 8.34 -25.79
CA SER A 678 -12.99 8.48 -24.84
C SER A 678 -13.42 8.22 -23.40
N VAL A 679 -13.01 7.07 -22.86
CA VAL A 679 -13.32 6.62 -21.49
C VAL A 679 -12.71 7.54 -20.44
N MET A 680 -11.53 8.13 -20.67
CA MET A 680 -10.95 9.10 -19.74
C MET A 680 -11.87 10.29 -19.52
N LEU A 681 -12.51 10.79 -20.58
CA LEU A 681 -13.49 11.86 -20.48
C LEU A 681 -14.71 11.40 -19.67
N GLN A 682 -15.24 10.20 -19.97
CA GLN A 682 -16.37 9.63 -19.21
C GLN A 682 -16.08 9.48 -17.72
N ARG A 683 -14.84 9.11 -17.35
CA ARG A 683 -14.43 9.04 -15.94
C ARG A 683 -14.34 10.40 -15.27
N CYS A 684 -14.07 11.47 -16.02
CA CYS A 684 -14.07 12.83 -15.48
C CYS A 684 -15.49 13.41 -15.35
N VAL A 685 -16.43 13.06 -16.23
CA VAL A 685 -17.79 13.64 -16.27
C VAL A 685 -18.89 12.76 -15.65
N GLY A 686 -18.65 11.46 -15.54
CA GLY A 686 -19.67 10.45 -15.20
C GLY A 686 -20.12 10.44 -13.75
N ALA A 687 -21.23 9.73 -13.50
CA ALA A 687 -21.77 9.46 -12.17
C ALA A 687 -20.78 8.65 -11.30
N ALA A 688 -21.04 8.57 -9.99
CA ALA A 688 -20.06 8.11 -8.98
C ALA A 688 -19.38 6.76 -9.28
N GLU A 689 -20.04 5.83 -9.96
CA GLU A 689 -19.48 4.50 -10.25
C GLU A 689 -18.46 4.55 -11.40
N GLY A 690 -17.18 4.38 -11.04
CA GLY A 690 -16.05 4.45 -11.99
C GLY A 690 -15.51 5.85 -12.27
N ARG A 691 -16.02 6.89 -11.57
CA ARG A 691 -15.53 8.26 -11.66
C ARG A 691 -14.08 8.39 -11.15
N MET A 692 -13.31 9.26 -11.79
CA MET A 692 -11.96 9.64 -11.37
C MET A 692 -11.86 11.14 -11.04
N PRO A 693 -11.15 11.52 -9.95
CA PRO A 693 -10.52 10.62 -8.98
C PRO A 693 -11.56 9.90 -8.09
N PRO A 694 -11.25 8.72 -7.54
CA PRO A 694 -12.16 7.96 -6.69
C PRO A 694 -12.25 8.54 -5.26
N ILE A 695 -11.41 9.54 -4.96
CA ILE A 695 -11.32 10.22 -3.68
C ILE A 695 -10.95 11.70 -3.89
N GLY A 696 -11.31 12.55 -2.93
CA GLY A 696 -11.04 13.98 -2.97
C GLY A 696 -12.19 14.73 -3.66
N ALA A 697 -11.88 15.37 -4.78
CA ALA A 697 -12.81 16.24 -5.50
C ALA A 697 -14.12 15.53 -5.91
N ARG A 698 -15.25 16.12 -5.55
CA ARG A 698 -16.62 15.64 -5.81
C ARG A 698 -17.36 16.44 -6.88
N THR A 699 -16.78 17.52 -7.37
CA THR A 699 -17.34 18.34 -8.45
C THR A 699 -16.47 18.28 -9.70
N LEU A 700 -17.11 18.61 -10.82
CA LEU A 700 -16.46 18.68 -12.13
C LEU A 700 -15.54 19.91 -12.20
N ASP A 701 -14.30 19.71 -12.65
CA ASP A 701 -13.51 20.83 -13.18
C ASP A 701 -13.94 21.09 -14.63
N ALA A 702 -14.83 22.06 -14.82
CA ALA A 702 -15.36 22.41 -16.13
C ALA A 702 -14.27 22.92 -17.09
N GLN A 703 -13.24 23.60 -16.58
CA GLN A 703 -12.16 24.12 -17.42
C GLN A 703 -11.25 22.98 -17.89
N TRP A 704 -10.95 22.02 -17.00
CA TRP A 704 -10.24 20.80 -17.36
C TRP A 704 -10.98 19.99 -18.41
N VAL A 705 -12.29 19.78 -18.23
CA VAL A 705 -13.11 19.00 -19.16
C VAL A 705 -13.11 19.63 -20.55
N LYS A 706 -13.24 20.96 -20.61
CA LYS A 706 -13.14 21.69 -21.88
C LYS A 706 -11.78 21.50 -22.54
N LEU A 707 -10.69 21.66 -21.77
CA LEU A 707 -9.32 21.45 -22.24
C LEU A 707 -9.11 20.02 -22.76
N LEU A 708 -9.60 19.02 -22.03
CA LEU A 708 -9.48 17.61 -22.41
C LEU A 708 -10.24 17.34 -23.72
N ILE A 709 -11.45 17.87 -23.87
CA ILE A 709 -12.24 17.74 -25.12
C ILE A 709 -11.51 18.39 -26.30
N GLU A 710 -10.97 19.60 -26.12
CA GLU A 710 -10.21 20.31 -27.14
C GLU A 710 -8.97 19.50 -27.56
N TRP A 711 -8.24 18.95 -26.60
CA TRP A 711 -7.07 18.13 -26.87
C TRP A 711 -7.42 16.81 -27.56
N ILE A 712 -8.47 16.11 -27.12
CA ILE A 712 -8.93 14.87 -27.78
C ILE A 712 -9.26 15.13 -29.25
N LYS A 713 -9.97 16.23 -29.55
CA LYS A 713 -10.32 16.62 -30.93
C LYS A 713 -9.10 16.92 -31.78
N ALA A 714 -8.05 17.49 -31.19
CA ALA A 714 -6.79 17.82 -31.86
C ALA A 714 -5.81 16.63 -31.95
N THR A 715 -6.04 15.56 -31.16
CA THR A 715 -5.15 14.40 -31.12
C THR A 715 -5.31 13.56 -32.39
N GLN A 716 -4.18 13.20 -33.00
CA GLN A 716 -4.14 12.32 -34.17
C GLN A 716 -4.01 10.86 -33.75
N PRO A 717 -4.50 9.91 -34.58
CA PRO A 717 -4.26 8.50 -34.36
C PRO A 717 -2.75 8.19 -34.36
N PRO A 718 -2.31 7.16 -33.62
CA PRO A 718 -0.94 6.69 -33.73
C PRO A 718 -0.62 6.39 -35.19
N ALA A 719 0.60 6.70 -35.64
CA ALA A 719 1.05 6.24 -36.96
C ALA A 719 0.98 4.70 -36.98
N GLU A 720 0.38 4.13 -38.04
CA GLU A 720 0.38 2.68 -38.24
C GLU A 720 1.83 2.19 -38.17
N GLN A 721 2.13 1.32 -37.20
CA GLN A 721 3.43 0.65 -37.18
C GLN A 721 3.44 -0.34 -38.36
N PRO A 722 4.48 -0.30 -39.22
CA PRO A 722 4.58 -1.19 -40.37
C PRO A 722 4.68 -2.67 -40.00
#